data_AF-A0A0C1CB20-F1
#
_entry.id   AF-A0A0C1CB20-F1
#
_cell.length_a   1.000
_cell.length_b   1.000
_cell.length_c   1.000
_cell.angle_alpha   90.00
_cell.angle_beta   90.00
_cell.angle_gamma   90.00
#
_symmetry.space_group_name_H-M   'P 1'
#
loop_
_entity.id
_entity.type
_entity.pdbx_description
1 polymer ?
#
loop_
_entity_poly.entity_id
_entity_poly.type
_entity_poly.pdbx_seq_one_letter_code
_entity_poly.pdbx_strand_id
1 'polypeptide(L)'
;MHSNATDHYFCPNFILTNPLISFDGRVLNHFTSIPVVFKPLQETFIPSEESRDQIAAKLMQKGVIDCMGKLTEFYAKYHHPQQLSIYNVSRLSEAMQKPLHVYGFSETKLTISTFCTAIVNEASKHFDRVQACYTGSRVKKGILGKSYLNHFLNSLLESDRDEICDDLKKELDTSVRDEDIVFILYGIKHGWQYENVLKFLNEFARSFLAQSSATNHIHLKNNKVCPFFSLISWENGSEKTVYDITFIIKESPCFPEYNIRIPLDLYLRELRPLAATEAIFPMYESFDEGGSIFFTDPSQAFTDMITGIIHTSEEMNTFTWPRGMALLASGRKDYGHEMRRLTEKILRKVKTPFQIKDQVKFLLINFLNKHYENDEKACFAITCNACLALKGHVSANLINHLAREVIPQASQSPVFSLMIEGIFKRGLTFTEVMEIHQCFALLALSVKEARLKEGIEVFLTKHDGGPAIRIKDEKSILFSFSPEKGFLICLAKFHYSLKDYYERLLKIYQPKNRFSHEGSQLSSYLSHLKQFIEPLRAKIIEEGFEKHPTIRVLSFNLLLTCQTCSPSQADFDILFENCPSVLDAVPKESSRRHLLFNLQTISAFYAIEPWNALAKPLFEFLQNQDGMHAQVKNWIDACIELPQAELKS
;
A
#
# COMPACT_ATOMS: atom_id res chain seq x y z
N MET A 1 -40.12 -4.03 -30.50
CA MET A 1 -39.86 -2.63 -30.89
C MET A 1 -39.63 -1.84 -29.62
N HIS A 2 -38.48 -1.18 -29.54
CA HIS A 2 -37.99 -0.44 -28.38
C HIS A 2 -38.86 0.75 -27.99
N SER A 3 -39.03 0.99 -26.70
CA SER A 3 -38.91 2.33 -26.14
C SER A 3 -38.35 2.24 -24.71
N ASN A 4 -37.07 2.54 -24.59
CA ASN A 4 -36.42 2.82 -23.31
C ASN A 4 -36.96 4.16 -22.79
N ALA A 5 -37.65 4.12 -21.65
CA ALA A 5 -37.77 5.29 -20.78
C ALA A 5 -36.62 5.19 -19.78
N THR A 6 -35.55 5.96 -20.00
CA THR A 6 -34.52 6.20 -18.99
C THR A 6 -35.05 7.24 -18.02
N ASP A 7 -35.44 6.79 -16.83
CA ASP A 7 -35.71 7.65 -15.68
C ASP A 7 -34.40 8.30 -15.23
N HIS A 8 -34.19 9.54 -15.70
CA HIS A 8 -33.16 10.42 -15.18
C HIS A 8 -33.63 10.98 -13.83
N TYR A 9 -33.04 10.49 -12.74
CA TYR A 9 -33.14 11.15 -11.44
C TYR A 9 -32.35 12.47 -11.48
N PHE A 10 -33.09 13.58 -11.56
CA PHE A 10 -32.58 14.94 -11.34
C PHE A 10 -32.17 15.10 -9.86
N CYS A 11 -30.90 15.37 -9.60
CA CYS A 11 -30.42 15.87 -8.30
C CYS A 11 -30.40 17.41 -8.36
N PRO A 12 -30.75 18.15 -7.28
CA PRO A 12 -30.94 19.59 -7.36
C PRO A 12 -29.64 20.33 -7.64
N ASN A 13 -29.69 21.26 -8.59
CA ASN A 13 -28.61 22.16 -8.96
C ASN A 13 -28.01 22.84 -7.71
N PHE A 14 -26.72 22.63 -7.45
CA PHE A 14 -25.93 23.55 -6.64
C PHE A 14 -25.80 24.87 -7.42
N ILE A 15 -26.63 25.85 -7.12
CA ILE A 15 -26.42 27.24 -7.54
C ILE A 15 -25.53 27.87 -6.47
N LEU A 16 -24.22 27.90 -6.69
CA LEU A 16 -23.31 28.73 -5.91
C LEU A 16 -23.45 30.18 -6.38
N THR A 17 -24.22 30.96 -5.64
CA THR A 17 -24.26 32.43 -5.79
C THR A 17 -23.00 33.03 -5.17
N ASN A 18 -21.94 33.16 -5.96
CA ASN A 18 -20.90 34.16 -5.71
C ASN A 18 -20.44 34.73 -7.05
N PRO A 19 -20.71 36.01 -7.36
CA PRO A 19 -20.26 36.60 -8.61
C PRO A 19 -18.74 36.81 -8.57
N LEU A 20 -18.01 36.05 -9.37
CA LEU A 20 -16.63 36.37 -9.73
C LEU A 20 -16.65 37.54 -10.72
N ILE A 21 -16.23 38.72 -10.26
CA ILE A 21 -16.00 39.89 -11.11
C ILE A 21 -14.64 39.70 -11.78
N SER A 22 -14.61 39.64 -13.12
CA SER A 22 -13.35 39.72 -13.88
C SER A 22 -12.83 41.17 -13.87
N PHE A 23 -11.51 41.33 -14.04
CA PHE A 23 -10.78 42.62 -14.03
C PHE A 23 -11.21 43.61 -15.15
N ASP A 24 -12.22 43.27 -15.95
CA ASP A 24 -12.64 43.95 -17.16
C ASP A 24 -14.12 44.37 -17.10
N GLY A 25 -14.82 44.09 -16.00
CA GLY A 25 -16.21 44.53 -15.76
C GLY A 25 -17.28 43.86 -16.64
N ARG A 26 -16.96 42.76 -17.34
CA ARG A 26 -17.94 42.00 -18.14
C ARG A 26 -18.38 40.74 -17.40
N VAL A 27 -19.67 40.66 -17.09
CA VAL A 27 -20.32 39.46 -16.56
C VAL A 27 -20.36 38.38 -17.65
N LEU A 28 -19.51 37.36 -17.54
CA LEU A 28 -19.52 36.19 -18.42
C LEU A 28 -20.64 35.23 -18.00
N ASN A 29 -21.83 35.37 -18.61
CA ASN A 29 -22.96 34.47 -18.42
C ASN A 29 -22.89 33.22 -19.33
N HIS A 30 -21.77 32.52 -19.38
CA HIS A 30 -21.67 31.22 -20.07
C HIS A 30 -21.00 30.18 -19.15
N PHE A 31 -21.79 29.65 -18.21
CA PHE A 31 -21.50 28.37 -17.59
C PHE A 31 -21.98 27.27 -18.55
N THR A 32 -21.09 26.70 -19.34
CA THR A 32 -21.29 25.35 -19.84
C THR A 32 -21.07 24.41 -18.66
N SER A 33 -22.15 23.94 -18.04
CA SER A 33 -22.12 22.78 -17.16
C SER A 33 -21.56 21.60 -17.97
N ILE A 34 -20.29 21.27 -17.79
CA ILE A 34 -19.76 19.99 -18.28
C ILE A 34 -20.43 18.93 -17.40
N PRO A 35 -21.26 18.03 -17.95
CA PRO A 35 -21.79 16.93 -17.17
C PRO A 35 -20.61 16.01 -16.84
N VAL A 36 -20.10 16.10 -15.61
CA VAL A 36 -19.23 15.07 -15.06
C VAL A 36 -20.10 13.84 -14.90
N VAL A 37 -19.97 12.90 -15.84
CA VAL A 37 -20.61 11.58 -15.73
C VAL A 37 -19.87 10.84 -14.63
N PHE A 38 -20.31 11.02 -13.38
CA PHE A 38 -19.94 10.11 -12.31
C PHE A 38 -20.54 8.74 -12.67
N LYS A 39 -19.69 7.78 -13.03
CA LYS A 39 -20.12 6.38 -12.89
C LYS A 39 -20.56 6.22 -11.43
N PRO A 40 -21.75 5.67 -11.16
CA PRO A 40 -22.18 5.48 -9.79
C PRO A 40 -21.12 4.67 -9.04
N LEU A 41 -20.69 5.17 -7.88
CA LEU A 41 -19.71 4.52 -6.98
C LEU A 41 -20.06 3.05 -6.69
N GLN A 42 -21.34 2.67 -6.87
CA GLN A 42 -21.84 1.30 -6.74
C GLN A 42 -21.20 0.26 -7.67
N GLU A 43 -20.59 0.66 -8.80
CA GLU A 43 -19.93 -0.27 -9.72
C GLU A 43 -18.42 -0.47 -9.44
N THR A 44 -17.83 0.36 -8.58
CA THR A 44 -16.39 0.31 -8.31
C THR A 44 -16.13 -0.36 -6.98
N PHE A 45 -15.34 -1.42 -6.99
CA PHE A 45 -14.84 -2.03 -5.76
C PHE A 45 -13.94 -1.02 -5.01
N ILE A 46 -14.42 -0.54 -3.86
CA ILE A 46 -13.69 0.32 -2.93
C ILE A 46 -13.75 -0.37 -1.56
N PRO A 47 -12.66 -1.01 -1.11
CA PRO A 47 -12.62 -1.58 0.23
C PRO A 47 -12.74 -0.46 1.28
N SER A 48 -13.15 -0.79 2.50
CA SER A 48 -13.28 0.15 3.62
C SER A 48 -12.67 -0.36 4.93
N GLU A 49 -11.92 -1.46 4.86
CA GLU A 49 -11.43 -2.16 6.05
C GLU A 49 -10.26 -1.42 6.72
N GLU A 50 -9.47 -0.68 5.94
CA GLU A 50 -8.36 0.11 6.45
C GLU A 50 -8.71 1.60 6.56
N SER A 51 -8.22 2.30 7.56
CA SER A 51 -8.50 3.74 7.74
C SER A 51 -8.12 4.59 6.53
N ARG A 52 -7.04 4.21 5.82
CA ARG A 52 -6.64 4.88 4.57
C ARG A 52 -7.62 4.64 3.41
N ASP A 53 -8.26 3.48 3.39
CA ASP A 53 -9.34 3.17 2.44
C ASP A 53 -10.61 3.96 2.77
N GLN A 54 -10.93 4.11 4.06
CA GLN A 54 -12.05 4.94 4.52
C GLN A 54 -11.88 6.41 4.13
N ILE A 55 -10.67 6.97 4.27
CA ILE A 55 -10.38 8.34 3.80
C ILE A 55 -10.54 8.43 2.28
N ALA A 56 -10.00 7.46 1.52
CA ALA A 56 -10.16 7.43 0.07
C ALA A 56 -11.65 7.36 -0.34
N ALA A 57 -12.45 6.53 0.32
CA ALA A 57 -13.88 6.41 0.08
C ALA A 57 -14.63 7.73 0.33
N LYS A 58 -14.31 8.45 1.42
CA LYS A 58 -14.88 9.78 1.69
C LYS A 58 -14.52 10.80 0.60
N LEU A 59 -13.24 10.83 0.19
CA LEU A 59 -12.78 11.72 -0.90
C LEU A 59 -13.45 11.39 -2.24
N MET A 60 -13.65 10.10 -2.55
CA MET A 60 -14.40 9.66 -3.73
C MET A 60 -15.87 10.06 -3.66
N GLN A 61 -16.51 9.90 -2.50
CA GLN A 61 -17.90 10.29 -2.28
C GLN A 61 -18.12 11.80 -2.48
N LYS A 62 -17.13 12.62 -2.12
CA LYS A 62 -17.15 14.08 -2.35
C LYS A 62 -16.73 14.49 -3.76
N GLY A 63 -16.31 13.54 -4.62
CA GLY A 63 -15.81 13.84 -5.96
C GLY A 63 -14.45 14.55 -5.97
N VAL A 64 -13.69 14.48 -4.88
CA VAL A 64 -12.33 15.04 -4.77
C VAL A 64 -11.36 14.20 -5.60
N ILE A 65 -11.49 12.88 -5.49
CA ILE A 65 -10.71 11.91 -6.28
C ILE A 65 -11.64 10.99 -7.08
N ASP A 66 -11.13 10.46 -8.20
CA ASP A 66 -11.80 9.46 -9.02
C ASP A 66 -11.65 8.03 -8.43
N CYS A 67 -12.21 7.03 -9.13
CA CYS A 67 -12.16 5.62 -8.72
C CYS A 67 -10.75 5.00 -8.72
N MET A 68 -9.77 5.67 -9.32
CA MET A 68 -8.35 5.31 -9.33
C MET A 68 -7.57 6.03 -8.22
N GLY A 69 -8.20 6.97 -7.51
CA GLY A 69 -7.57 7.76 -6.46
C GLY A 69 -6.87 9.03 -6.95
N LYS A 70 -7.07 9.42 -8.22
CA LYS A 70 -6.53 10.65 -8.79
C LYS A 70 -7.45 11.82 -8.50
N LEU A 71 -6.90 12.99 -8.22
CA LEU A 71 -7.67 14.22 -8.07
C LEU A 71 -8.50 14.47 -9.34
N THR A 72 -9.76 14.83 -9.15
CA THR A 72 -10.61 15.23 -10.27
C THR A 72 -10.12 16.56 -10.85
N GLU A 73 -10.46 16.83 -12.12
CA GLU A 73 -9.94 18.00 -12.86
C GLU A 73 -10.11 19.32 -12.08
N PHE A 74 -11.25 19.49 -11.40
CA PHE A 74 -11.49 20.66 -10.56
C PHE A 74 -10.47 20.79 -9.43
N TYR A 75 -10.29 19.75 -8.62
CA TYR A 75 -9.36 19.80 -7.49
C TYR A 75 -7.91 19.84 -7.94
N ALA A 76 -7.55 19.14 -9.02
CA ALA A 76 -6.22 19.17 -9.61
C ALA A 76 -5.83 20.57 -10.12
N LYS A 77 -6.81 21.39 -10.53
CA LYS A 77 -6.57 22.72 -11.09
C LYS A 77 -6.69 23.86 -10.08
N TYR A 78 -7.59 23.74 -9.10
CA TYR A 78 -7.98 24.86 -8.24
C TYR A 78 -7.72 24.65 -6.74
N HIS A 79 -7.43 23.43 -6.30
CA HIS A 79 -7.14 23.17 -4.89
C HIS A 79 -5.64 22.98 -4.68
N HIS A 80 -4.99 23.97 -4.09
CA HIS A 80 -3.55 23.96 -3.85
C HIS A 80 -3.21 23.74 -2.36
N PRO A 81 -2.06 23.14 -2.03
CA PRO A 81 -1.60 22.98 -0.66
C PRO A 81 -1.35 24.32 0.00
N GLN A 82 -1.57 24.37 1.31
CA GLN A 82 -1.46 25.61 2.07
C GLN A 82 0.00 26.04 2.21
N GLN A 83 0.21 27.34 2.43
CA GLN A 83 1.52 27.83 2.84
C GLN A 83 1.93 27.21 4.18
N LEU A 84 3.24 27.06 4.39
CA LEU A 84 3.81 26.65 5.66
C LEU A 84 3.38 27.60 6.78
N SER A 85 2.95 27.05 7.93
CA SER A 85 2.67 27.87 9.10
C SER A 85 3.96 28.42 9.71
N ILE A 86 3.84 29.44 10.56
CA ILE A 86 4.95 30.00 11.36
C ILE A 86 5.77 28.89 12.05
N TYR A 87 5.08 27.90 12.60
CA TYR A 87 5.72 26.76 13.25
C TYR A 87 6.54 25.91 12.28
N ASN A 88 5.99 25.60 11.09
CA ASN A 88 6.72 24.84 10.07
C ASN A 88 7.94 25.62 9.54
N VAL A 89 7.81 26.94 9.35
CA VAL A 89 8.90 27.83 8.95
C VAL A 89 10.01 27.87 10.00
N SER A 90 9.68 27.92 11.29
CA SER A 90 10.67 27.85 12.38
C SER A 90 11.47 26.55 12.31
N ARG A 91 10.81 25.40 12.14
CA ARG A 91 11.49 24.09 12.03
C ARG A 91 12.39 24.00 10.81
N LEU A 92 11.98 24.58 9.68
CA LEU A 92 12.83 24.70 8.50
C LEU A 92 14.05 25.57 8.79
N SER A 93 13.86 26.73 9.42
CA SER A 93 14.96 27.63 9.80
C SER A 93 15.95 26.96 10.75
N GLU A 94 15.47 26.26 11.78
CA GLU A 94 16.31 25.48 12.69
C GLU A 94 17.11 24.41 11.95
N ALA A 95 16.49 23.68 11.01
CA ALA A 95 17.20 22.70 10.19
C ALA A 95 18.31 23.37 9.37
N MET A 96 18.01 24.48 8.70
CA MET A 96 18.95 25.20 7.84
C MET A 96 20.08 25.92 8.61
N GLN A 97 19.88 26.20 9.90
CA GLN A 97 20.89 26.79 10.78
C GLN A 97 21.73 25.76 11.54
N LYS A 98 21.47 24.45 11.37
CA LYS A 98 22.33 23.41 11.96
C LYS A 98 23.78 23.56 11.43
N PRO A 99 24.78 23.50 12.33
CA PRO A 99 26.19 23.46 11.93
C PRO A 99 26.52 22.20 11.13
N LEU A 100 27.40 22.35 10.14
CA LEU A 100 27.92 21.25 9.33
C LEU A 100 29.07 20.55 10.08
N HIS A 101 28.78 19.39 10.66
CA HIS A 101 29.79 18.56 11.30
C HIS A 101 30.34 17.53 10.30
N VAL A 102 31.52 17.81 9.77
CA VAL A 102 32.28 16.89 8.90
C VAL A 102 33.39 16.25 9.73
N TYR A 103 33.48 14.92 9.70
CA TYR A 103 34.50 14.18 10.43
C TYR A 103 35.91 14.68 10.06
N GLY A 104 36.72 15.03 11.07
CA GLY A 104 38.06 15.62 10.89
C GLY A 104 38.13 17.15 10.97
N PHE A 105 37.00 17.85 11.09
CA PHE A 105 36.94 19.30 11.31
C PHE A 105 36.45 19.61 12.73
N SER A 106 37.26 20.30 13.55
CA SER A 106 36.83 20.79 14.85
C SER A 106 36.04 22.10 14.68
N GLU A 107 34.74 22.07 15.01
CA GLU A 107 33.83 23.22 15.07
C GLU A 107 33.85 24.15 13.83
N THR A 108 33.13 23.76 12.77
CA THR A 108 32.82 24.72 11.70
C THR A 108 31.70 25.68 12.16
N LYS A 109 31.87 26.98 11.95
CA LYS A 109 30.78 27.98 12.07
C LYS A 109 29.81 27.94 10.87
N LEU A 110 29.99 26.97 9.97
CA LEU A 110 29.29 26.88 8.70
C LEU A 110 27.98 26.15 8.91
N THR A 111 26.88 26.81 8.59
CA THR A 111 25.54 26.20 8.62
C THR A 111 25.14 25.72 7.24
N ILE A 112 24.16 24.83 7.18
CA ILE A 112 23.57 24.36 5.92
C ILE A 112 23.16 25.53 5.02
N SER A 113 22.58 26.58 5.59
CA SER A 113 22.17 27.79 4.86
C SER A 113 23.33 28.50 4.17
N THR A 114 24.45 28.71 4.88
CA THR A 114 25.63 29.38 4.33
C THR A 114 26.25 28.58 3.19
N PHE A 115 26.27 27.25 3.33
CA PHE A 115 26.73 26.33 2.31
C PHE A 115 25.83 26.36 1.06
N CYS A 116 24.51 26.29 1.24
CA CYS A 116 23.57 26.34 0.12
C CYS A 116 23.63 27.66 -0.65
N THR A 117 23.79 28.78 0.07
CA THR A 117 23.93 30.11 -0.54
C THR A 117 25.20 30.18 -1.41
N ALA A 118 26.32 29.66 -0.90
CA ALA A 118 27.58 29.61 -1.64
C ALA A 118 27.44 28.78 -2.94
N ILE A 119 26.75 27.64 -2.88
CA ILE A 119 26.45 26.84 -4.07
C ILE A 119 25.62 27.62 -5.08
N VAL A 120 24.50 28.22 -4.65
CA VAL A 120 23.60 28.94 -5.55
C VAL A 120 24.35 30.07 -6.25
N ASN A 121 25.15 30.84 -5.52
CA ASN A 121 25.93 31.95 -6.08
C ASN A 121 26.96 31.47 -7.12
N GLU A 122 27.65 30.37 -6.85
CA GLU A 122 28.67 29.85 -7.77
C GLU A 122 28.01 29.21 -9.00
N ALA A 123 26.99 28.37 -8.80
CA ALA A 123 26.29 27.69 -9.88
C ALA A 123 25.56 28.68 -10.81
N SER A 124 25.01 29.78 -10.29
CA SER A 124 24.30 30.79 -11.09
C SER A 124 25.21 31.51 -12.11
N LYS A 125 26.54 31.41 -11.99
CA LYS A 125 27.47 31.91 -13.01
C LYS A 125 27.46 31.06 -14.28
N HIS A 126 27.11 29.78 -14.16
CA HIS A 126 27.26 28.76 -15.22
C HIS A 126 25.92 28.23 -15.74
N PHE A 127 24.86 28.39 -14.94
CA PHE A 127 23.50 28.01 -15.26
C PHE A 127 22.62 29.26 -15.34
N ASP A 128 21.59 29.22 -16.18
CA ASP A 128 20.60 30.29 -16.34
C ASP A 128 19.73 30.44 -15.09
N ARG A 129 19.46 29.32 -14.43
CA ARG A 129 18.77 29.30 -13.13
C ARG A 129 19.29 28.16 -12.28
N VAL A 130 19.37 28.40 -10.97
CA VAL A 130 19.68 27.40 -9.96
C VAL A 130 18.58 27.47 -8.92
N GLN A 131 18.08 26.31 -8.51
CA GLN A 131 17.07 26.22 -7.47
C GLN A 131 17.51 25.27 -6.37
N ALA A 132 17.45 25.75 -5.14
CA ALA A 132 17.74 24.94 -3.97
C ALA A 132 16.43 24.46 -3.32
N CYS A 133 16.35 23.17 -3.02
CA CYS A 133 15.19 22.55 -2.42
C CYS A 133 15.60 21.68 -1.24
N TYR A 134 14.80 21.73 -0.18
CA TYR A 134 14.84 20.74 0.89
C TYR A 134 13.92 19.58 0.53
N THR A 135 14.41 18.34 0.67
CA THR A 135 13.69 17.11 0.28
C THR A 135 13.96 15.97 1.29
N GLY A 136 13.52 14.76 0.98
CA GLY A 136 13.78 13.56 1.78
C GLY A 136 12.80 13.36 2.94
N SER A 137 13.10 12.42 3.83
CA SER A 137 12.17 12.06 4.91
C SER A 137 11.97 13.19 5.92
N ARG A 138 12.93 14.11 6.06
CA ARG A 138 12.83 15.27 6.96
C ARG A 138 11.78 16.30 6.53
N VAL A 139 11.51 16.48 5.22
CA VAL A 139 10.39 17.32 4.76
C VAL A 139 9.08 16.77 5.31
N LYS A 140 8.80 15.50 5.04
CA LYS A 140 7.55 14.82 5.41
C LYS A 140 7.38 14.74 6.93
N LYS A 141 8.38 14.23 7.65
CA LYS A 141 8.28 13.91 9.09
C LYS A 141 8.66 15.09 10.00
N GLY A 142 9.67 15.83 9.58
CA GLY A 142 10.33 16.85 10.40
C GLY A 142 9.91 18.28 10.11
N ILE A 143 9.32 18.61 8.96
CA ILE A 143 8.87 19.98 8.69
C ILE A 143 7.35 20.02 8.59
N LEU A 144 6.76 19.31 7.63
CA LEU A 144 5.31 19.27 7.43
C LEU A 144 4.62 18.60 8.61
N GLY A 145 4.95 17.33 8.86
CA GLY A 145 4.45 16.55 10.00
C GLY A 145 2.93 16.34 9.96
N LYS A 146 2.39 15.87 11.09
CA LYS A 146 0.98 15.48 11.22
C LYS A 146 0.02 16.65 11.06
N SER A 147 0.32 17.80 11.67
CA SER A 147 -0.63 18.92 11.70
C SER A 147 -0.87 19.50 10.30
N TYR A 148 0.19 19.60 9.49
CA TYR A 148 0.09 20.06 8.11
C TYR A 148 -0.75 19.11 7.26
N LEU A 149 -0.49 17.80 7.33
CA LEU A 149 -1.26 16.82 6.56
C LEU A 149 -2.72 16.69 7.03
N ASN A 150 -2.98 16.84 8.33
CA ASN A 150 -4.34 16.95 8.85
C ASN A 150 -5.04 18.20 8.29
N HIS A 151 -4.35 19.34 8.25
CA HIS A 151 -4.93 20.57 7.72
C HIS A 151 -5.26 20.44 6.22
N PHE A 152 -4.35 19.85 5.45
CA PHE A 152 -4.59 19.55 4.04
C PHE A 152 -5.75 18.56 3.83
N LEU A 153 -5.85 17.50 4.63
CA LEU A 153 -7.00 16.58 4.56
C LEU A 153 -8.32 17.32 4.84
N ASN A 154 -8.35 18.15 5.88
CA ASN A 154 -9.53 18.91 6.24
C ASN A 154 -9.88 19.99 5.20
N SER A 155 -8.92 20.51 4.43
CA SER A 155 -9.25 21.39 3.31
C SER A 155 -9.89 20.67 2.14
N LEU A 156 -9.55 19.40 1.91
CA LEU A 156 -10.21 18.54 0.91
C LEU A 156 -11.61 18.08 1.35
N LEU A 157 -11.80 17.79 2.64
CA LEU A 157 -13.06 17.28 3.19
C LEU A 157 -14.02 18.39 3.66
N GLU A 158 -13.57 19.63 3.71
CA GLU A 158 -14.34 20.79 4.17
C GLU A 158 -14.89 20.61 5.60
N SER A 159 -16.20 20.72 5.81
CA SER A 159 -16.88 20.73 7.11
C SER A 159 -16.72 19.44 7.94
N ASP A 160 -16.22 18.36 7.35
CA ASP A 160 -15.96 17.11 8.04
C ASP A 160 -14.55 17.16 8.65
N ARG A 161 -14.48 17.34 9.97
CA ARG A 161 -13.20 17.23 10.69
C ARG A 161 -12.77 15.78 10.73
N ASP A 162 -11.78 15.44 9.93
CA ASP A 162 -11.14 14.14 9.92
C ASP A 162 -9.66 14.26 10.31
N GLU A 163 -9.08 13.13 10.67
CA GLU A 163 -7.66 13.02 10.97
C GLU A 163 -6.99 12.02 10.04
N ILE A 164 -5.72 12.27 9.74
CA ILE A 164 -4.89 11.27 9.08
C ILE A 164 -4.84 10.01 9.94
N CYS A 165 -4.78 8.86 9.27
CA CYS A 165 -4.83 7.56 9.93
C CYS A 165 -3.64 7.32 10.88
N ASP A 166 -3.82 6.45 11.86
CA ASP A 166 -2.79 6.12 12.85
C ASP A 166 -1.53 5.52 12.24
N ASP A 167 -1.66 4.74 11.17
CA ASP A 167 -0.50 4.21 10.44
C ASP A 167 0.36 5.34 9.83
N LEU A 168 -0.25 6.40 9.30
CA LEU A 168 0.48 7.56 8.82
C LEU A 168 1.04 8.38 9.99
N LYS A 169 0.30 8.53 11.09
CA LYS A 169 0.83 9.18 12.31
C LYS A 169 2.09 8.48 12.82
N LYS A 170 2.07 7.15 12.91
CA LYS A 170 3.24 6.32 13.29
C LYS A 170 4.38 6.50 12.29
N GLU A 171 4.10 6.46 10.98
CA GLU A 171 5.11 6.70 9.94
C GLU A 171 5.78 8.08 10.11
N LEU A 172 5.03 9.11 10.48
CA LEU A 172 5.52 10.46 10.70
C LEU A 172 6.28 10.63 12.02
N ASP A 173 5.99 9.80 13.04
CA ASP A 173 6.70 9.79 14.32
C ASP A 173 8.04 9.05 14.28
N THR A 174 8.24 8.18 13.29
CA THR A 174 9.52 7.49 13.15
C THR A 174 10.67 8.48 12.98
N SER A 175 11.83 8.16 13.55
CA SER A 175 13.01 9.02 13.45
C SER A 175 13.34 9.35 11.99
N VAL A 176 13.76 10.59 11.78
CA VAL A 176 14.32 11.05 10.51
C VAL A 176 15.64 10.35 10.30
N ARG A 177 15.86 9.78 9.11
CA ARG A 177 17.08 9.01 8.79
C ARG A 177 18.05 9.78 7.91
N ASP A 178 17.55 10.73 7.15
CA ASP A 178 18.26 11.43 6.09
C ASP A 178 17.93 12.93 6.09
N GLU A 179 18.92 13.73 5.73
CA GLU A 179 18.77 15.14 5.37
C GLU A 179 19.22 15.37 3.94
N ASP A 180 18.24 15.58 3.06
CA ASP A 180 18.49 15.65 1.63
C ASP A 180 18.26 17.08 1.12
N ILE A 181 19.29 17.64 0.48
CA ILE A 181 19.22 18.94 -0.19
C ILE A 181 19.47 18.72 -1.67
N VAL A 182 18.56 19.22 -2.50
CA VAL A 182 18.66 19.10 -3.95
C VAL A 182 18.86 20.48 -4.56
N PHE A 183 19.90 20.60 -5.39
CA PHE A 183 20.13 21.71 -6.28
C PHE A 183 19.75 21.31 -7.71
N ILE A 184 18.78 22.03 -8.27
CA ILE A 184 18.30 21.81 -9.64
C ILE A 184 18.93 22.89 -10.52
N LEU A 185 19.60 22.46 -11.58
CA LEU A 185 20.43 23.30 -12.44
C LEU A 185 19.80 23.42 -13.83
N TYR A 186 19.42 24.63 -14.24
CA TYR A 186 18.71 24.89 -15.51
C TYR A 186 19.56 25.68 -16.50
N GLY A 187 19.47 25.31 -17.79
CA GLY A 187 20.02 26.09 -18.90
C GLY A 187 21.54 26.30 -18.82
N ILE A 188 22.32 25.37 -19.37
CA ILE A 188 23.79 25.51 -19.38
C ILE A 188 24.17 26.69 -20.28
N LYS A 189 24.87 27.69 -19.72
CA LYS A 189 25.36 28.84 -20.50
C LYS A 189 26.39 28.39 -21.54
N HIS A 190 26.35 29.00 -22.73
CA HIS A 190 27.15 28.60 -23.90
C HIS A 190 28.64 28.35 -23.58
N GLY A 191 29.17 27.20 -24.00
CA GLY A 191 30.58 26.82 -23.86
C GLY A 191 30.89 25.76 -22.78
N TRP A 192 29.88 25.34 -22.01
CA TRP A 192 30.04 24.34 -20.93
C TRP A 192 29.51 22.96 -21.34
N GLN A 193 30.30 21.90 -21.09
CA GLN A 193 29.89 20.50 -21.28
C GLN A 193 29.49 19.86 -19.94
N TYR A 194 28.65 18.81 -19.95
CA TYR A 194 28.18 18.09 -18.76
C TYR A 194 29.30 17.62 -17.80
N GLU A 195 30.47 17.28 -18.34
CA GLU A 195 31.66 16.91 -17.56
C GLU A 195 32.16 18.02 -16.62
N ASN A 196 31.74 19.28 -16.85
CA ASN A 196 32.10 20.43 -16.03
C ASN A 196 31.23 20.57 -14.77
N VAL A 197 30.08 19.89 -14.65
CA VAL A 197 29.31 19.86 -13.39
C VAL A 197 30.08 19.12 -12.30
N LEU A 198 30.72 18.01 -12.66
CA LEU A 198 31.61 17.28 -11.75
C LEU A 198 32.88 18.08 -11.42
N LYS A 199 33.42 18.84 -12.37
CA LYS A 199 34.55 19.75 -12.09
C LYS A 199 34.15 20.88 -11.15
N PHE A 200 33.02 21.53 -11.41
CA PHE A 200 32.41 22.54 -10.54
C PHE A 200 32.25 22.03 -9.11
N LEU A 201 31.74 20.81 -8.92
CA LEU A 201 31.57 20.22 -7.60
C LEU A 201 32.90 19.90 -6.92
N ASN A 202 33.88 19.40 -7.67
CA ASN A 202 35.21 19.15 -7.14
C ASN A 202 35.93 20.46 -6.79
N GLU A 203 35.78 21.52 -7.58
CA GLU A 203 36.37 22.83 -7.36
C GLU A 203 35.67 23.58 -6.22
N PHE A 204 34.35 23.50 -6.12
CA PHE A 204 33.57 24.06 -5.02
C PHE A 204 33.84 23.29 -3.72
N ALA A 205 33.80 21.95 -3.73
CA ALA A 205 34.17 21.16 -2.56
C ALA A 205 35.61 21.47 -2.11
N ARG A 206 36.57 21.57 -3.06
CA ARG A 206 37.94 21.99 -2.74
C ARG A 206 38.00 23.40 -2.18
N SER A 207 37.31 24.38 -2.77
CA SER A 207 37.36 25.79 -2.35
C SER A 207 36.64 26.03 -1.02
N PHE A 208 35.51 25.37 -0.81
CA PHE A 208 34.70 25.47 0.40
C PHE A 208 35.35 24.74 1.59
N LEU A 209 36.03 23.61 1.35
CA LEU A 209 36.74 22.85 2.40
C LEU A 209 38.18 23.34 2.64
N ALA A 210 38.84 23.94 1.64
CA ALA A 210 40.15 24.57 1.80
C ALA A 210 40.09 25.83 2.67
N GLN A 211 38.93 26.48 2.77
CA GLN A 211 38.71 27.57 3.71
C GLN A 211 38.58 27.11 5.16
N SER A 212 38.39 25.80 5.43
CA SER A 212 38.15 25.26 6.77
C SER A 212 39.26 24.43 7.41
N SER A 213 40.27 23.90 6.68
CA SER A 213 41.61 23.52 7.22
C SER A 213 42.55 22.83 6.23
N ALA A 214 43.85 22.86 6.55
CA ALA A 214 45.02 22.43 5.78
C ALA A 214 45.28 20.89 5.65
N THR A 215 44.27 20.01 5.59
CA THR A 215 44.53 18.55 5.63
C THR A 215 43.69 17.69 4.68
N ASN A 216 44.39 16.76 4.03
CA ASN A 216 43.98 15.83 2.97
C ASN A 216 43.03 14.67 3.39
N HIS A 217 42.27 14.78 4.49
CA HIS A 217 41.53 13.62 5.04
C HIS A 217 40.02 13.87 5.17
N ILE A 218 39.39 14.26 4.07
CA ILE A 218 37.93 14.34 4.01
C ILE A 218 37.40 13.03 3.42
N HIS A 219 36.67 12.26 4.22
CA HIS A 219 35.94 11.08 3.75
C HIS A 219 34.66 11.49 2.98
N LEU A 220 34.79 12.35 1.97
CA LEU A 220 33.71 12.56 1.00
C LEU A 220 33.70 11.35 0.07
N LYS A 221 32.69 10.48 0.22
CA LYS A 221 32.42 9.46 -0.80
C LYS A 221 31.82 10.17 -2.00
N ASN A 222 32.68 10.62 -2.92
CA ASN A 222 32.27 11.19 -4.19
C ASN A 222 31.79 10.05 -5.09
N ASN A 223 30.51 9.70 -4.98
CA ASN A 223 29.94 8.62 -5.76
C ASN A 223 29.71 9.14 -7.19
N LYS A 224 30.48 8.66 -8.17
CA LYS A 224 30.19 8.88 -9.59
C LYS A 224 28.78 8.35 -9.89
N VAL A 225 27.85 9.21 -10.32
CA VAL A 225 26.50 8.78 -10.66
C VAL A 225 26.02 9.53 -11.90
N CYS A 226 26.09 8.85 -13.06
CA CYS A 226 25.37 9.17 -14.32
C CYS A 226 25.56 10.58 -14.93
N PRO A 227 25.29 10.78 -16.23
CA PRO A 227 25.59 12.05 -16.92
C PRO A 227 24.79 13.29 -16.46
N PHE A 228 23.78 13.14 -15.58
CA PHE A 228 22.84 14.22 -15.21
C PHE A 228 22.68 14.44 -13.69
N PHE A 229 23.53 13.81 -12.88
CA PHE A 229 23.39 13.75 -11.44
C PHE A 229 24.76 13.82 -10.74
N SER A 230 24.80 14.38 -9.54
CA SER A 230 25.94 14.22 -8.63
C SER A 230 25.49 14.25 -7.17
N LEU A 231 26.20 13.54 -6.30
CA LEU A 231 25.84 13.37 -4.88
C LEU A 231 27.08 13.49 -3.99
N ILE A 232 26.96 14.28 -2.93
CA ILE A 232 27.92 14.40 -1.84
C ILE A 232 27.24 13.91 -0.57
N SER A 233 27.76 12.83 0.02
CA SER A 233 27.21 12.21 1.23
C SER A 233 28.22 12.27 2.39
N TRP A 234 27.76 12.60 3.60
CA TRP A 234 28.54 12.45 4.84
C TRP A 234 27.64 12.12 6.02
N GLU A 235 28.21 11.42 7.02
CA GLU A 235 27.53 11.16 8.29
C GLU A 235 27.92 12.25 9.29
N ASN A 236 26.93 12.92 9.88
CA ASN A 236 27.16 13.87 10.95
C ASN A 236 27.54 13.09 12.22
N GLY A 237 28.79 13.26 12.66
CA GLY A 237 29.40 12.50 13.75
C GLY A 237 28.71 12.63 15.13
N SER A 238 27.77 13.57 15.30
CA SER A 238 27.01 13.75 16.54
C SER A 238 25.67 13.02 16.56
N GLU A 239 25.00 12.87 15.41
CA GLU A 239 23.61 12.39 15.31
C GLU A 239 23.47 11.10 14.49
N LYS A 240 24.56 10.55 13.91
CA LYS A 240 24.53 9.43 12.93
C LYS A 240 23.56 9.65 11.77
N THR A 241 23.23 10.92 11.49
CA THR A 241 22.34 11.31 10.40
C THR A 241 23.17 11.48 9.14
N VAL A 242 22.72 10.85 8.05
CA VAL A 242 23.35 10.99 6.73
C VAL A 242 22.81 12.25 6.07
N TYR A 243 23.72 13.11 5.63
CA TYR A 243 23.40 14.28 4.82
C TYR A 243 23.77 14.00 3.37
N ASP A 244 22.81 14.18 2.47
CA ASP A 244 22.96 13.96 1.04
C ASP A 244 22.69 15.28 0.29
N ILE A 245 23.73 15.85 -0.31
CA ILE A 245 23.60 16.99 -1.21
C ILE A 245 23.62 16.48 -2.64
N THR A 246 22.54 16.74 -3.35
CA THR A 246 22.35 16.24 -4.71
C THR A 246 22.29 17.41 -5.69
N PHE A 247 22.97 17.27 -6.82
CA PHE A 247 22.91 18.19 -7.95
C PHE A 247 22.28 17.48 -9.13
N ILE A 248 21.21 18.04 -9.68
CA ILE A 248 20.40 17.39 -10.70
C ILE A 248 20.21 18.36 -11.87
N ILE A 249 20.48 17.88 -13.09
CA ILE A 249 20.21 18.62 -14.33
C ILE A 249 18.90 18.12 -14.97
N LYS A 250 18.59 16.83 -14.78
CA LYS A 250 17.30 16.22 -15.13
C LYS A 250 16.97 15.15 -14.09
N GLU A 251 15.86 15.31 -13.37
CA GLU A 251 15.36 14.26 -12.48
C GLU A 251 14.59 13.20 -13.30
N SER A 252 14.57 11.96 -12.82
CA SER A 252 13.56 10.98 -13.24
C SER A 252 12.67 10.68 -12.03
N PRO A 253 11.58 11.45 -11.84
CA PRO A 253 10.71 11.32 -10.69
C PRO A 253 10.06 9.93 -10.65
N CYS A 254 10.15 9.18 -9.54
CA CYS A 254 9.54 7.83 -9.49
C CYS A 254 8.06 7.85 -9.05
N PHE A 255 7.79 8.37 -7.86
CA PHE A 255 6.44 8.41 -7.27
C PHE A 255 6.20 9.79 -6.64
N PRO A 256 4.97 10.34 -6.74
CA PRO A 256 4.66 11.67 -6.24
C PRO A 256 5.04 11.90 -4.77
N GLU A 257 4.74 10.94 -3.89
CA GLU A 257 4.99 11.09 -2.44
C GLU A 257 6.47 11.24 -2.05
N TYR A 258 7.41 10.87 -2.92
CA TYR A 258 8.86 11.02 -2.67
C TYR A 258 9.46 12.32 -3.21
N ASN A 259 8.71 13.08 -4.00
CA ASN A 259 9.24 14.28 -4.66
C ASN A 259 8.65 15.57 -4.08
N ILE A 260 8.03 15.50 -2.90
CA ILE A 260 7.56 16.69 -2.19
C ILE A 260 8.78 17.43 -1.67
N ARG A 261 8.87 18.71 -2.03
CA ARG A 261 10.01 19.56 -1.69
C ARG A 261 9.57 20.87 -1.10
N ILE A 262 10.47 21.49 -0.33
CA ILE A 262 10.29 22.85 0.15
C ILE A 262 11.35 23.72 -0.55
N PRO A 263 10.94 24.72 -1.37
CA PRO A 263 11.89 25.63 -1.99
C PRO A 263 12.63 26.44 -0.93
N LEU A 264 13.93 26.59 -1.16
CA LEU A 264 14.82 27.36 -0.28
C LEU A 264 15.21 28.71 -0.89
N ASP A 265 14.78 29.04 -2.11
CA ASP A 265 15.27 30.24 -2.82
C ASP A 265 14.97 31.54 -2.08
N LEU A 266 13.77 31.67 -1.48
CA LEU A 266 13.41 32.81 -0.65
C LEU A 266 14.28 32.85 0.62
N TYR A 267 14.44 31.70 1.28
CA TYR A 267 15.28 31.53 2.47
C TYR A 267 16.75 31.92 2.23
N LEU A 268 17.32 31.51 1.09
CA LEU A 268 18.74 31.72 0.77
C LEU A 268 19.04 33.14 0.27
N ARG A 269 18.07 33.84 -0.32
CA ARG A 269 18.27 35.21 -0.83
C ARG A 269 18.45 36.24 0.27
N GLU A 270 17.82 36.06 1.42
CA GLU A 270 17.77 37.10 2.44
C GLU A 270 18.86 36.99 3.52
N LEU A 271 19.63 35.88 3.56
CA LEU A 271 20.72 35.60 4.52
C LEU A 271 20.36 35.94 5.99
N ARG A 272 19.07 35.88 6.32
CA ARG A 272 18.50 36.15 7.65
C ARG A 272 17.54 35.02 8.03
N PRO A 273 17.29 34.79 9.33
CA PRO A 273 16.19 33.92 9.74
C PRO A 273 14.90 34.43 9.07
N LEU A 274 14.19 33.56 8.35
CA LEU A 274 12.94 33.93 7.70
C LEU A 274 12.01 34.62 8.70
N ALA A 275 11.45 35.75 8.32
CA ALA A 275 10.35 36.28 9.11
C ALA A 275 9.18 35.29 9.02
N ALA A 276 8.46 35.11 10.13
CA ALA A 276 7.28 34.25 10.22
C ALA A 276 6.14 34.57 9.21
N THR A 277 6.29 35.62 8.39
CA THR A 277 5.28 36.16 7.48
C THR A 277 5.52 35.80 6.02
N GLU A 278 6.58 35.07 5.69
CA GLU A 278 6.91 34.70 4.32
C GLU A 278 6.12 33.48 3.83
N ALA A 279 5.49 33.62 2.66
CA ALA A 279 4.63 32.59 2.07
C ALA A 279 5.47 31.52 1.35
N ILE A 280 5.84 30.47 2.07
CA ILE A 280 6.52 29.29 1.51
C ILE A 280 5.49 28.19 1.25
N PHE A 281 5.43 27.72 0.01
CA PHE A 281 4.57 26.59 -0.38
C PHE A 281 5.42 25.36 -0.69
N PRO A 282 5.04 24.17 -0.21
CA PRO A 282 5.60 22.93 -0.72
C PRO A 282 5.34 22.81 -2.24
N MET A 283 6.27 22.19 -2.95
CA MET A 283 6.18 22.05 -4.41
C MET A 283 6.44 20.61 -4.86
N TYR A 284 5.97 20.30 -6.07
CA TYR A 284 6.24 19.06 -6.80
C TYR A 284 6.94 19.38 -8.12
N GLU A 285 7.97 18.62 -8.49
CA GLU A 285 8.68 18.78 -9.77
C GLU A 285 8.01 17.94 -10.86
N SER A 286 7.71 18.56 -12.00
CA SER A 286 7.21 17.88 -13.22
C SER A 286 7.97 18.35 -14.47
N PHE A 287 8.01 17.50 -15.48
CA PHE A 287 8.68 17.77 -16.76
C PHE A 287 7.63 17.90 -17.86
N ASP A 288 7.79 18.86 -18.75
CA ASP A 288 7.06 18.88 -20.01
C ASP A 288 7.72 17.96 -21.06
N GLU A 289 6.99 17.67 -22.15
CA GLU A 289 7.49 16.86 -23.28
C GLU A 289 8.73 17.47 -23.97
N GLY A 290 9.04 18.75 -23.71
CA GLY A 290 10.22 19.46 -24.17
C GLY A 290 11.44 19.36 -23.26
N GLY A 291 11.34 18.67 -22.12
CA GLY A 291 12.42 18.55 -21.13
C GLY A 291 12.64 19.80 -20.27
N SER A 292 11.71 20.76 -20.33
CA SER A 292 11.68 21.92 -19.45
C SER A 292 11.02 21.54 -18.12
N ILE A 293 11.68 21.88 -17.03
CA ILE A 293 11.21 21.59 -15.68
C ILE A 293 10.26 22.70 -15.23
N PHE A 294 9.08 22.32 -14.76
CA PHE A 294 8.14 23.22 -14.11
C PHE A 294 7.66 22.63 -12.80
N PHE A 295 7.53 23.49 -11.79
CA PHE A 295 6.91 23.09 -10.53
C PHE A 295 5.41 23.11 -10.69
N THR A 296 4.78 22.01 -10.31
CA THR A 296 3.34 21.85 -10.30
C THR A 296 2.85 21.61 -8.88
N ASP A 297 1.52 21.60 -8.76
CA ASP A 297 0.80 21.39 -7.53
C ASP A 297 1.11 20.02 -6.89
N PRO A 298 1.63 19.95 -5.64
CA PRO A 298 1.83 18.69 -4.91
C PRO A 298 0.55 18.05 -4.36
N SER A 299 -0.64 18.58 -4.64
CA SER A 299 -1.91 18.07 -4.09
C SER A 299 -2.10 16.57 -4.32
N GLN A 300 -1.73 16.04 -5.50
CA GLN A 300 -1.80 14.60 -5.74
C GLN A 300 -0.84 13.83 -4.82
N ALA A 301 0.39 14.31 -4.63
CA ALA A 301 1.38 13.67 -3.77
C ALA A 301 0.93 13.63 -2.30
N PHE A 302 0.31 14.70 -1.81
CA PHE A 302 -0.28 14.72 -0.46
C PHE A 302 -1.47 13.79 -0.34
N THR A 303 -2.31 13.75 -1.36
CA THR A 303 -3.46 12.84 -1.43
C THR A 303 -3.00 11.37 -1.42
N ASP A 304 -1.97 11.03 -2.19
CA ASP A 304 -1.32 9.71 -2.22
C ASP A 304 -0.76 9.34 -0.85
N MET A 305 -0.12 10.28 -0.14
CA MET A 305 0.40 10.04 1.20
C MET A 305 -0.70 9.71 2.21
N ILE A 306 -1.80 10.46 2.19
CA ILE A 306 -2.92 10.33 3.13
C ILE A 306 -3.72 9.05 2.84
N THR A 307 -4.02 8.80 1.57
CA THR A 307 -4.80 7.63 1.12
C THR A 307 -3.96 6.36 0.99
N GLY A 308 -2.63 6.49 0.92
CA GLY A 308 -1.72 5.38 0.64
C GLY A 308 -1.86 4.78 -0.77
N ILE A 309 -2.50 5.48 -1.71
CA ILE A 309 -2.66 5.04 -3.10
C ILE A 309 -1.39 5.40 -3.89
N ILE A 310 -0.88 4.46 -4.67
CA ILE A 310 0.32 4.63 -5.47
C ILE A 310 -0.07 5.18 -6.85
N HIS A 311 0.53 6.30 -7.22
CA HIS A 311 0.56 6.80 -8.60
C HIS A 311 2.00 6.88 -9.10
N THR A 312 2.22 6.63 -10.39
CA THR A 312 3.54 6.79 -11.02
C THR A 312 3.58 8.05 -11.87
N SER A 313 4.75 8.65 -11.99
CA SER A 313 5.00 9.65 -13.03
C SER A 313 5.15 8.97 -14.40
N GLU A 314 5.11 9.74 -15.49
CA GLU A 314 5.37 9.21 -16.84
C GLU A 314 6.85 8.82 -17.04
N GLU A 315 7.77 9.56 -16.41
CA GLU A 315 9.22 9.39 -16.51
C GLU A 315 9.78 8.41 -15.47
N MET A 316 10.00 7.15 -15.86
CA MET A 316 10.44 6.09 -14.94
C MET A 316 11.90 5.70 -15.13
N ASN A 317 12.66 5.58 -14.03
CA ASN A 317 14.02 5.06 -14.01
C ASN A 317 14.07 3.57 -13.62
N THR A 318 15.27 3.01 -13.58
CA THR A 318 15.52 1.60 -13.24
C THR A 318 15.17 1.23 -11.80
N PHE A 319 15.06 2.21 -10.90
CA PHE A 319 14.68 1.99 -9.49
C PHE A 319 13.18 2.16 -9.22
N THR A 320 12.40 2.66 -10.17
CA THR A 320 10.96 2.90 -9.99
C THR A 320 10.21 1.61 -9.63
N TRP A 321 10.48 0.50 -10.34
CA TRP A 321 9.80 -0.77 -10.07
C TRP A 321 10.14 -1.40 -8.71
N PRO A 322 11.42 -1.63 -8.33
CA PRO A 322 11.71 -2.21 -7.01
C PRO A 322 11.24 -1.29 -5.87
N ARG A 323 11.25 0.04 -6.06
CA ARG A 323 10.67 0.98 -5.11
C ARG A 323 9.14 0.88 -5.03
N GLY A 324 8.45 0.63 -6.14
CA GLY A 324 7.02 0.30 -6.14
C GLY A 324 6.71 -0.94 -5.32
N MET A 325 7.52 -2.01 -5.45
CA MET A 325 7.38 -3.21 -4.63
C MET A 325 7.61 -2.93 -3.13
N ALA A 326 8.51 -1.99 -2.80
CA ALA A 326 8.72 -1.51 -1.44
C ALA A 326 7.56 -0.68 -0.89
N LEU A 327 6.88 0.10 -1.72
CA LEU A 327 5.66 0.80 -1.36
C LEU A 327 4.53 -0.18 -1.03
N LEU A 328 4.32 -1.20 -1.88
CA LEU A 328 3.38 -2.29 -1.60
C LEU A 328 3.72 -3.01 -0.29
N ALA A 329 5.01 -3.31 -0.07
CA ALA A 329 5.49 -3.92 1.17
C ALA A 329 5.28 -3.04 2.41
N SER A 330 5.20 -1.72 2.22
CA SER A 330 4.94 -0.73 3.29
C SER A 330 3.45 -0.43 3.47
N GLY A 331 2.56 -1.23 2.86
CA GLY A 331 1.11 -1.09 3.01
C GLY A 331 0.46 -0.07 2.08
N ARG A 332 1.19 0.43 1.05
CA ARG A 332 0.55 1.19 -0.02
C ARG A 332 -0.23 0.27 -0.97
N LYS A 333 -1.13 0.84 -1.78
CA LYS A 333 -2.05 0.09 -2.66
C LYS A 333 -2.12 0.68 -4.05
N ASP A 334 -2.52 -0.14 -5.02
CA ASP A 334 -2.59 0.26 -6.42
C ASP A 334 -4.04 0.16 -6.91
N TYR A 335 -4.65 1.32 -7.15
CA TYR A 335 -6.02 1.41 -7.64
C TYR A 335 -6.09 1.45 -9.17
N GLY A 336 -5.02 1.86 -9.86
CA GLY A 336 -5.00 2.25 -11.28
C GLY A 336 -4.13 1.41 -12.23
N HIS A 337 -3.72 0.21 -11.80
CA HIS A 337 -2.83 -0.71 -12.56
C HIS A 337 -1.40 -0.20 -12.76
N GLU A 338 -0.95 0.69 -11.88
CA GLU A 338 0.38 1.30 -11.95
C GLU A 338 1.48 0.24 -11.85
N MET A 339 1.34 -0.76 -10.98
CA MET A 339 2.32 -1.82 -10.75
C MET A 339 2.43 -2.78 -11.94
N ARG A 340 1.29 -3.12 -12.57
CA ARG A 340 1.28 -3.85 -13.85
C ARG A 340 2.01 -3.07 -14.92
N ARG A 341 1.72 -1.77 -15.08
CA ARG A 341 2.39 -0.89 -16.07
C ARG A 341 3.90 -0.85 -15.86
N LEU A 342 4.35 -0.70 -14.61
CA LEU A 342 5.78 -0.72 -14.27
C LEU A 342 6.44 -2.05 -14.63
N THR A 343 5.77 -3.16 -14.32
CA THR A 343 6.29 -4.52 -14.60
C THR A 343 6.43 -4.74 -16.09
N GLU A 344 5.40 -4.44 -16.89
CA GLU A 344 5.45 -4.56 -18.35
C GLU A 344 6.58 -3.72 -18.95
N LYS A 345 6.77 -2.48 -18.48
CA LYS A 345 7.80 -1.58 -19.00
C LYS A 345 9.22 -2.12 -18.78
N ILE A 346 9.48 -2.76 -17.65
CA ILE A 346 10.77 -3.42 -17.39
C ILE A 346 10.94 -4.64 -18.29
N LEU A 347 9.91 -5.47 -18.43
CA LEU A 347 9.98 -6.67 -19.24
C LEU A 347 10.15 -6.37 -20.74
N ARG A 348 9.57 -5.27 -21.25
CA ARG A 348 9.77 -4.80 -22.64
C ARG A 348 11.21 -4.39 -22.96
N LYS A 349 12.04 -4.07 -21.96
CA LYS A 349 13.46 -3.74 -22.17
C LYS A 349 14.32 -4.98 -22.44
N VAL A 350 13.74 -6.17 -22.42
CA VAL A 350 14.45 -7.46 -22.43
C VAL A 350 13.92 -8.35 -23.55
N LYS A 351 14.81 -9.08 -24.24
CA LYS A 351 14.42 -9.89 -25.41
C LYS A 351 14.24 -11.39 -25.13
N THR A 352 14.83 -11.92 -24.04
CA THR A 352 14.75 -13.37 -23.73
C THR A 352 14.42 -13.66 -22.25
N PRO A 353 13.80 -14.81 -21.92
CA PRO A 353 13.46 -15.19 -20.54
C PRO A 353 14.65 -15.24 -19.57
N PHE A 354 15.82 -15.70 -20.03
CA PHE A 354 17.03 -15.74 -19.20
C PHE A 354 17.53 -14.34 -18.86
N GLN A 355 17.53 -13.42 -19.83
CA GLN A 355 17.87 -12.02 -19.59
C GLN A 355 16.86 -11.36 -18.64
N ILE A 356 15.58 -11.75 -18.67
CA ILE A 356 14.56 -11.23 -17.76
C ILE A 356 14.88 -11.62 -16.32
N LYS A 357 15.24 -12.88 -16.07
CA LYS A 357 15.63 -13.34 -14.73
C LYS A 357 16.81 -12.54 -14.20
N ASP A 358 17.90 -12.47 -14.97
CA ASP A 358 19.13 -11.84 -14.49
C ASP A 358 18.96 -10.33 -14.29
N GLN A 359 18.21 -9.66 -15.16
CA GLN A 359 17.93 -8.24 -15.03
C GLN A 359 17.03 -7.93 -13.84
N VAL A 360 15.92 -8.66 -13.67
CA VAL A 360 15.01 -8.47 -12.54
C VAL A 360 15.73 -8.78 -11.22
N LYS A 361 16.49 -9.88 -11.18
CA LYS A 361 17.32 -10.25 -10.04
C LYS A 361 18.33 -9.15 -9.72
N PHE A 362 19.06 -8.65 -10.71
CA PHE A 362 20.05 -7.59 -10.52
C PHE A 362 19.41 -6.31 -9.97
N LEU A 363 18.28 -5.87 -10.53
CA LEU A 363 17.56 -4.70 -10.04
C LEU A 363 17.08 -4.87 -8.60
N LEU A 364 16.51 -6.04 -8.29
CA LEU A 364 15.95 -6.34 -6.97
C LEU A 364 17.04 -6.49 -5.91
N ILE A 365 18.06 -7.32 -6.14
CA ILE A 365 19.16 -7.55 -5.18
C ILE A 365 19.92 -6.25 -4.90
N ASN A 366 20.25 -5.47 -5.94
CA ASN A 366 20.96 -4.20 -5.72
C ASN A 366 20.13 -3.23 -4.90
N PHE A 367 18.81 -3.18 -5.13
CA PHE A 367 17.92 -2.33 -4.35
C PHE A 367 17.80 -2.80 -2.90
N LEU A 368 17.63 -4.11 -2.67
CA LEU A 368 17.53 -4.70 -1.33
C LEU A 368 18.83 -4.53 -0.54
N ASN A 369 19.99 -4.85 -1.12
CA ASN A 369 21.28 -4.68 -0.46
C ASN A 369 21.58 -3.21 -0.16
N LYS A 370 21.12 -2.28 -1.01
CA LYS A 370 21.36 -0.85 -0.80
C LYS A 370 20.45 -0.24 0.29
N HIS A 371 19.19 -0.67 0.38
CA HIS A 371 18.18 0.02 1.18
C HIS A 371 17.63 -0.81 2.36
N TYR A 372 17.84 -2.12 2.37
CA TYR A 372 17.22 -3.07 3.31
C TYR A 372 18.17 -4.21 3.74
N GLU A 373 19.50 -4.00 3.68
CA GLU A 373 20.54 -5.03 3.93
C GLU A 373 20.29 -5.89 5.19
N ASN A 374 19.74 -5.28 6.25
CA ASN A 374 19.49 -5.94 7.55
C ASN A 374 18.00 -6.10 7.91
N ASP A 375 17.07 -5.83 6.97
CA ASP A 375 15.62 -5.95 7.21
C ASP A 375 15.07 -7.17 6.46
N GLU A 376 15.22 -8.35 7.07
CA GLU A 376 14.77 -9.63 6.48
C GLU A 376 13.27 -9.63 6.15
N LYS A 377 12.44 -8.98 6.97
CA LYS A 377 10.98 -8.91 6.74
C LYS A 377 10.68 -8.03 5.51
N ALA A 378 11.35 -6.88 5.36
CA ALA A 378 11.20 -6.05 4.18
C ALA A 378 11.72 -6.78 2.94
N CYS A 379 12.92 -7.37 3.00
CA CYS A 379 13.48 -8.14 1.89
C CYS A 379 12.53 -9.26 1.45
N PHE A 380 11.94 -9.99 2.40
CA PHE A 380 10.95 -11.02 2.13
C PHE A 380 9.71 -10.44 1.43
N ALA A 381 9.04 -9.46 2.03
CA ALA A 381 7.80 -8.89 1.50
C ALA A 381 7.98 -8.21 0.14
N ILE A 382 9.07 -7.46 -0.05
CA ILE A 382 9.42 -6.81 -1.32
C ILE A 382 9.64 -7.86 -2.40
N THR A 383 10.39 -8.93 -2.10
CA THR A 383 10.65 -10.01 -3.04
C THR A 383 9.38 -10.76 -3.40
N CYS A 384 8.50 -11.04 -2.43
CA CYS A 384 7.20 -11.67 -2.69
C CYS A 384 6.33 -10.80 -3.60
N ASN A 385 6.17 -9.50 -3.30
CA ASN A 385 5.40 -8.57 -4.14
C ASN A 385 6.01 -8.47 -5.55
N ALA A 386 7.34 -8.43 -5.67
CA ALA A 386 8.05 -8.44 -6.95
C ALA A 386 7.75 -9.71 -7.77
N CYS A 387 7.84 -10.89 -7.15
CA CYS A 387 7.53 -12.16 -7.78
C CYS A 387 6.04 -12.28 -8.17
N LEU A 388 5.13 -11.76 -7.35
CA LEU A 388 3.70 -11.71 -7.64
C LEU A 388 3.39 -10.75 -8.79
N ALA A 389 4.04 -9.60 -8.87
CA ALA A 389 3.88 -8.65 -9.97
C ALA A 389 4.31 -9.25 -11.33
N LEU A 390 5.30 -10.16 -11.34
CA LEU A 390 5.73 -10.88 -12.54
C LEU A 390 4.75 -11.96 -13.00
N LYS A 391 3.84 -12.41 -12.11
CA LYS A 391 2.87 -13.46 -12.41
C LYS A 391 1.97 -13.02 -13.56
N GLY A 392 1.82 -13.88 -14.57
CA GLY A 392 1.06 -13.57 -15.79
C GLY A 392 1.91 -12.95 -16.91
N HIS A 393 3.13 -12.51 -16.62
CA HIS A 393 4.07 -12.00 -17.63
C HIS A 393 5.23 -12.96 -17.94
N VAL A 394 5.60 -13.82 -16.98
CA VAL A 394 6.68 -14.80 -17.13
C VAL A 394 6.24 -16.19 -16.62
N SER A 395 7.02 -17.22 -16.93
CA SER A 395 6.71 -18.59 -16.52
C SER A 395 6.86 -18.79 -15.00
N ALA A 396 6.04 -19.68 -14.44
CA ALA A 396 6.08 -20.03 -13.01
C ALA A 396 7.45 -20.58 -12.58
N ASN A 397 8.15 -21.32 -13.45
CA ASN A 397 9.50 -21.82 -13.19
C ASN A 397 10.50 -20.67 -12.99
N LEU A 398 10.43 -19.63 -13.83
CA LEU A 398 11.28 -18.45 -13.71
C LEU A 398 11.07 -17.74 -12.36
N ILE A 399 9.80 -17.54 -11.99
CA ILE A 399 9.41 -16.91 -10.73
C ILE A 399 9.93 -17.73 -9.55
N ASN A 400 9.76 -19.06 -9.59
CA ASN A 400 10.22 -19.94 -8.53
C ASN A 400 11.75 -19.92 -8.38
N HIS A 401 12.50 -19.87 -9.49
CA HIS A 401 13.96 -19.72 -9.45
C HIS A 401 14.37 -18.38 -8.85
N LEU A 402 13.75 -17.28 -9.28
CA LEU A 402 14.02 -15.94 -8.73
C LEU A 402 13.72 -15.90 -7.23
N ALA A 403 12.56 -16.39 -6.81
CA ALA A 403 12.13 -16.43 -5.42
C ALA A 403 13.14 -17.20 -4.56
N ARG A 404 13.56 -18.40 -4.97
CA ARG A 404 14.52 -19.22 -4.21
C ARG A 404 15.92 -18.62 -4.10
N GLU A 405 16.31 -17.74 -5.03
CA GLU A 405 17.62 -17.09 -5.01
C GLU A 405 17.64 -15.79 -4.19
N VAL A 406 16.49 -15.12 -4.02
CA VAL A 406 16.43 -13.77 -3.42
C VAL A 406 15.74 -13.78 -2.05
N ILE A 407 14.76 -14.66 -1.83
CA ILE A 407 14.01 -14.72 -0.57
C ILE A 407 14.96 -15.13 0.58
N PRO A 408 14.95 -14.40 1.71
CA PRO A 408 15.65 -14.81 2.92
C PRO A 408 15.22 -16.21 3.38
N GLN A 409 16.17 -17.04 3.77
CA GLN A 409 15.89 -18.43 4.18
C GLN A 409 15.30 -18.56 5.59
N ALA A 410 15.24 -17.46 6.32
CA ALA A 410 14.63 -17.36 7.63
C ALA A 410 13.86 -16.05 7.76
N SER A 411 12.86 -16.05 8.63
CA SER A 411 12.14 -14.86 9.06
C SER A 411 11.57 -15.12 10.45
N GLN A 412 11.55 -14.09 11.28
CA GLN A 412 10.91 -14.13 12.61
C GLN A 412 9.38 -13.95 12.53
N SER A 413 8.85 -13.54 11.37
CA SER A 413 7.41 -13.39 11.15
C SER A 413 6.73 -14.78 11.12
N PRO A 414 5.71 -15.05 11.97
CA PRO A 414 5.00 -16.32 11.96
C PRO A 414 4.40 -16.70 10.60
N VAL A 415 3.90 -15.73 9.84
CA VAL A 415 3.34 -15.99 8.50
C VAL A 415 4.44 -16.23 7.48
N PHE A 416 5.45 -15.36 7.45
CA PHE A 416 6.52 -15.47 6.45
C PHE A 416 7.36 -16.73 6.68
N SER A 417 7.56 -17.17 7.92
CA SER A 417 8.20 -18.45 8.22
C SER A 417 7.47 -19.63 7.56
N LEU A 418 6.13 -19.63 7.57
CA LEU A 418 5.34 -20.67 6.88
C LEU A 418 5.46 -20.57 5.36
N MET A 419 5.48 -19.36 4.80
CA MET A 419 5.71 -19.19 3.36
C MET A 419 7.10 -19.71 2.96
N ILE A 420 8.15 -19.35 3.69
CA ILE A 420 9.53 -19.84 3.49
C ILE A 420 9.56 -21.36 3.58
N GLU A 421 8.93 -21.93 4.60
CA GLU A 421 8.85 -23.38 4.77
C GLU A 421 8.17 -24.07 3.56
N GLY A 422 7.07 -23.50 3.07
CA GLY A 422 6.39 -23.94 1.86
C GLY A 422 7.35 -24.01 0.66
N ILE A 423 8.07 -22.90 0.41
CA ILE A 423 8.94 -22.70 -0.75
C ILE A 423 10.17 -23.62 -0.72
N PHE A 424 10.81 -23.74 0.45
CA PHE A 424 12.12 -24.38 0.57
C PHE A 424 12.08 -25.81 1.14
N LYS A 425 11.05 -26.18 1.91
CA LYS A 425 11.03 -27.44 2.68
C LYS A 425 9.89 -28.37 2.31
N ARG A 426 8.80 -27.87 1.73
CA ARG A 426 7.57 -28.65 1.48
C ARG A 426 7.37 -29.08 0.03
N GLY A 427 8.36 -28.86 -0.84
CA GLY A 427 8.28 -29.26 -2.24
C GLY A 427 7.27 -28.47 -3.07
N LEU A 428 6.78 -27.34 -2.56
CA LEU A 428 5.88 -26.44 -3.26
C LEU A 428 6.69 -25.37 -4.02
N THR A 429 6.15 -24.92 -5.15
CA THR A 429 6.65 -23.75 -5.86
C THR A 429 6.20 -22.45 -5.18
N PHE A 430 6.91 -21.35 -5.44
CA PHE A 430 6.53 -20.03 -4.95
C PHE A 430 5.05 -19.71 -5.24
N THR A 431 4.61 -19.89 -6.47
CA THR A 431 3.22 -19.57 -6.87
C THR A 431 2.21 -20.40 -6.11
N GLU A 432 2.47 -21.70 -5.93
CA GLU A 432 1.58 -22.58 -5.17
C GLU A 432 1.48 -22.14 -3.71
N VAL A 433 2.60 -21.79 -3.07
CA VAL A 433 2.63 -21.30 -1.69
C VAL A 433 1.82 -20.01 -1.56
N MET A 434 2.01 -19.05 -2.47
CA MET A 434 1.26 -17.79 -2.44
C MET A 434 -0.24 -18.00 -2.63
N GLU A 435 -0.65 -18.90 -3.54
CA GLU A 435 -2.07 -19.23 -3.77
C GLU A 435 -2.70 -19.95 -2.57
N ILE A 436 -1.98 -20.89 -1.93
CA ILE A 436 -2.41 -21.54 -0.69
C ILE A 436 -2.60 -20.49 0.42
N HIS A 437 -1.61 -19.63 0.64
CA HIS A 437 -1.69 -18.60 1.69
C HIS A 437 -2.85 -17.62 1.44
N GLN A 438 -3.10 -17.23 0.19
CA GLN A 438 -4.27 -16.43 -0.15
C GLN A 438 -5.58 -17.14 0.19
N CYS A 439 -5.71 -18.43 -0.17
CA CYS A 439 -6.92 -19.20 0.12
C CYS A 439 -7.18 -19.27 1.63
N PHE A 440 -6.15 -19.53 2.44
CA PHE A 440 -6.28 -19.55 3.89
C PHE A 440 -6.55 -18.17 4.49
N ALA A 441 -5.97 -17.11 3.91
CA ALA A 441 -6.22 -15.74 4.36
C ALA A 441 -7.68 -15.33 4.20
N LEU A 442 -8.45 -15.97 3.31
CA LEU A 442 -9.90 -15.78 3.20
C LEU A 442 -10.60 -16.04 4.54
N LEU A 443 -10.14 -17.04 5.33
CA LEU A 443 -10.72 -17.37 6.63
C LEU A 443 -10.72 -16.18 7.59
N ALA A 444 -9.67 -15.37 7.57
CA ALA A 444 -9.58 -14.17 8.41
C ALA A 444 -10.61 -13.10 7.98
N LEU A 445 -10.99 -13.05 6.71
CA LEU A 445 -11.96 -12.09 6.19
C LEU A 445 -13.42 -12.40 6.57
N SER A 446 -13.67 -13.57 7.18
CA SER A 446 -14.99 -13.94 7.73
C SER A 446 -15.47 -13.00 8.84
N VAL A 447 -14.58 -12.16 9.39
CA VAL A 447 -14.86 -11.17 10.43
C VAL A 447 -14.19 -9.82 10.12
N LYS A 448 -14.81 -8.69 10.48
CA LYS A 448 -14.29 -7.33 10.18
C LYS A 448 -12.91 -7.03 10.79
N GLU A 449 -12.66 -7.42 12.03
CA GLU A 449 -11.40 -7.12 12.73
C GLU A 449 -10.72 -8.40 13.23
N ALA A 450 -10.24 -9.23 12.30
CA ALA A 450 -9.72 -10.55 12.62
C ALA A 450 -8.62 -10.53 13.71
N ARG A 451 -8.94 -11.11 14.88
CA ARG A 451 -8.00 -11.28 15.99
C ARG A 451 -7.19 -12.55 15.76
N LEU A 452 -6.06 -12.39 15.07
CA LEU A 452 -5.14 -13.47 14.76
C LEU A 452 -4.07 -13.63 15.85
N LYS A 453 -2.94 -14.27 15.50
CA LYS A 453 -1.74 -14.21 16.35
C LYS A 453 -1.19 -12.77 16.32
N GLU A 454 -0.63 -12.34 17.44
CA GLU A 454 -0.11 -10.98 17.61
C GLU A 454 0.81 -10.57 16.46
N GLY A 455 0.62 -9.34 15.97
CA GLY A 455 1.36 -8.76 14.85
C GLY A 455 0.82 -9.11 13.46
N ILE A 456 -0.12 -10.05 13.32
CA ILE A 456 -0.66 -10.48 12.03
C ILE A 456 -2.01 -9.82 11.77
N GLU A 457 -2.10 -9.18 10.61
CA GLU A 457 -3.26 -8.45 10.13
C GLU A 457 -3.63 -8.95 8.73
N VAL A 458 -4.92 -9.20 8.47
CA VAL A 458 -5.43 -9.63 7.17
C VAL A 458 -6.67 -8.82 6.83
N PHE A 459 -6.63 -8.11 5.70
CA PHE A 459 -7.71 -7.25 5.27
C PHE A 459 -8.00 -7.37 3.78
N LEU A 460 -9.27 -7.15 3.43
CA LEU A 460 -9.68 -6.95 2.06
C LEU A 460 -9.22 -5.56 1.60
N THR A 461 -8.55 -5.50 0.46
CA THR A 461 -8.03 -4.25 -0.12
C THR A 461 -8.15 -4.28 -1.64
N LYS A 462 -7.63 -3.26 -2.32
CA LYS A 462 -7.61 -3.16 -3.79
C LYS A 462 -6.18 -3.15 -4.29
N HIS A 463 -5.91 -3.99 -5.28
CA HIS A 463 -4.62 -4.02 -5.95
C HIS A 463 -4.84 -4.27 -7.44
N ASP A 464 -4.12 -3.51 -8.26
CA ASP A 464 -4.12 -3.70 -9.70
C ASP A 464 -5.55 -3.58 -10.27
N GLY A 465 -6.30 -2.60 -9.75
CA GLY A 465 -7.68 -2.26 -10.13
C GLY A 465 -8.78 -3.20 -9.62
N GLY A 466 -8.44 -4.33 -9.00
CA GLY A 466 -9.41 -5.32 -8.53
C GLY A 466 -9.32 -5.64 -7.04
N PRO A 467 -10.24 -6.49 -6.53
CA PRO A 467 -10.18 -6.98 -5.16
C PRO A 467 -8.88 -7.75 -4.88
N ALA A 468 -8.34 -7.55 -3.69
CA ALA A 468 -7.12 -8.19 -3.23
C ALA A 468 -7.19 -8.48 -1.72
N ILE A 469 -6.34 -9.39 -1.26
CA ILE A 469 -6.12 -9.66 0.16
C ILE A 469 -4.74 -9.12 0.52
N ARG A 470 -4.66 -8.30 1.56
CA ARG A 470 -3.39 -7.91 2.18
C ARG A 470 -3.14 -8.80 3.38
N ILE A 471 -1.94 -9.36 3.46
CA ILE A 471 -1.42 -10.03 4.65
C ILE A 471 -0.27 -9.19 5.19
N LYS A 472 -0.39 -8.71 6.42
CA LYS A 472 0.55 -7.78 7.06
C LYS A 472 1.10 -8.40 8.34
N ASP A 473 2.43 -8.38 8.46
CA ASP A 473 3.20 -8.71 9.66
C ASP A 473 4.42 -7.77 9.68
N GLU A 474 4.18 -6.54 10.17
CA GLU A 474 4.99 -5.32 9.99
C GLU A 474 5.17 -4.86 8.53
N LYS A 475 5.35 -5.80 7.61
CA LYS A 475 5.41 -5.62 6.16
C LYS A 475 4.26 -6.37 5.50
N SER A 476 3.86 -5.90 4.32
CA SER A 476 2.66 -6.36 3.63
C SER A 476 2.97 -7.16 2.36
N ILE A 477 2.19 -8.21 2.12
CA ILE A 477 2.14 -8.90 0.83
C ILE A 477 0.71 -8.79 0.31
N LEU A 478 0.58 -8.42 -0.96
CA LEU A 478 -0.70 -8.21 -1.63
C LEU A 478 -1.00 -9.36 -2.59
N PHE A 479 -2.19 -9.93 -2.48
CA PHE A 479 -2.63 -11.07 -3.31
C PHE A 479 -3.91 -10.71 -4.06
N SER A 480 -3.89 -10.72 -5.40
CA SER A 480 -5.08 -10.52 -6.24
C SER A 480 -6.14 -11.59 -5.97
N PHE A 481 -7.33 -11.22 -5.52
CA PHE A 481 -8.33 -12.12 -4.91
C PHE A 481 -8.72 -13.29 -5.83
N SER A 482 -8.21 -14.50 -5.54
CA SER A 482 -8.42 -15.70 -6.36
C SER A 482 -8.34 -17.00 -5.52
N PRO A 483 -9.17 -17.15 -4.47
CA PRO A 483 -8.98 -18.20 -3.48
C PRO A 483 -9.19 -19.63 -4.00
N GLU A 484 -9.97 -19.82 -5.07
CA GLU A 484 -10.22 -21.13 -5.71
C GLU A 484 -8.92 -21.87 -6.08
N LYS A 485 -7.96 -21.17 -6.68
CA LYS A 485 -6.69 -21.77 -7.13
C LYS A 485 -5.92 -22.38 -5.98
N GLY A 486 -5.84 -21.66 -4.86
CA GLY A 486 -5.18 -22.17 -3.65
C GLY A 486 -5.87 -23.41 -3.10
N PHE A 487 -7.21 -23.43 -3.10
CA PHE A 487 -7.97 -24.60 -2.67
C PHE A 487 -7.74 -25.82 -3.57
N LEU A 488 -7.75 -25.64 -4.90
CA LEU A 488 -7.45 -26.71 -5.86
C LEU A 488 -6.04 -27.28 -5.66
N ILE A 489 -5.05 -26.43 -5.38
CA ILE A 489 -3.70 -26.89 -5.04
C ILE A 489 -3.70 -27.71 -3.76
N CYS A 490 -4.41 -27.24 -2.72
CA CYS A 490 -4.55 -27.99 -1.47
C CYS A 490 -5.14 -29.39 -1.71
N LEU A 491 -6.16 -29.52 -2.56
CA LEU A 491 -6.74 -30.80 -2.93
C LEU A 491 -5.75 -31.68 -3.71
N ALA A 492 -5.14 -31.13 -4.76
CA ALA A 492 -4.30 -31.88 -5.69
C ALA A 492 -2.96 -32.34 -5.09
N LYS A 493 -2.40 -31.56 -4.15
CA LYS A 493 -1.08 -31.81 -3.55
C LYS A 493 -1.15 -32.45 -2.18
N PHE A 494 -2.33 -32.64 -1.59
CA PHE A 494 -2.42 -33.14 -0.22
C PHE A 494 -1.70 -34.48 -0.04
N HIS A 495 -0.76 -34.53 0.90
CA HIS A 495 -0.11 -35.75 1.36
C HIS A 495 0.39 -35.59 2.80
N TYR A 496 0.85 -36.68 3.43
CA TYR A 496 1.17 -36.70 4.86
C TYR A 496 2.18 -35.62 5.30
N SER A 497 3.21 -35.34 4.49
CA SER A 497 4.19 -34.28 4.80
C SER A 497 3.68 -32.84 4.62
N LEU A 498 2.50 -32.62 4.03
CA LEU A 498 1.82 -31.31 3.99
C LEU A 498 0.74 -31.17 5.06
N LYS A 499 0.33 -32.26 5.73
CA LYS A 499 -0.70 -32.25 6.78
C LYS A 499 -0.38 -31.22 7.87
N ASP A 500 0.77 -31.35 8.52
CA ASP A 500 1.20 -30.45 9.60
C ASP A 500 1.35 -28.99 9.12
N TYR A 501 1.78 -28.80 7.86
CA TYR A 501 1.86 -27.47 7.26
C TYR A 501 0.48 -26.82 7.13
N TYR A 502 -0.52 -27.54 6.63
CA TYR A 502 -1.89 -27.03 6.50
C TYR A 502 -2.58 -26.84 7.85
N GLU A 503 -2.34 -27.71 8.83
CA GLU A 503 -2.85 -27.53 10.20
C GLU A 503 -2.28 -26.26 10.86
N ARG A 504 -1.00 -25.95 10.61
CA ARG A 504 -0.38 -24.70 11.08
C ARG A 504 -0.91 -23.47 10.34
N LEU A 505 -1.19 -23.57 9.04
CA LEU A 505 -1.85 -22.51 8.29
C LEU A 505 -3.27 -22.23 8.81
N LEU A 506 -4.08 -23.29 9.02
CA LEU A 506 -5.42 -23.16 9.62
C LEU A 506 -5.32 -22.40 10.95
N LYS A 507 -4.39 -22.81 11.82
CA LYS A 507 -4.19 -22.16 13.12
C LYS A 507 -3.77 -20.68 13.01
N ILE A 508 -3.00 -20.30 11.99
CA ILE A 508 -2.53 -18.91 11.83
C ILE A 508 -3.63 -18.00 11.29
N TYR A 509 -4.43 -18.48 10.33
CA TYR A 509 -5.43 -17.64 9.65
C TYR A 509 -6.84 -17.73 10.23
N GLN A 510 -7.11 -18.69 11.13
CA GLN A 510 -8.40 -18.76 11.81
C GLN A 510 -8.54 -17.58 12.79
N PRO A 511 -9.57 -16.73 12.65
CA PRO A 511 -9.84 -15.65 13.61
C PRO A 511 -10.23 -16.22 14.97
N LYS A 512 -9.77 -15.59 16.05
CA LYS A 512 -10.16 -15.95 17.43
C LYS A 512 -11.50 -15.33 17.84
N ASN A 513 -11.80 -14.15 17.29
CA ASN A 513 -13.09 -13.46 17.38
C ASN A 513 -14.10 -14.02 16.37
N ARG A 514 -15.35 -13.56 16.47
CA ARG A 514 -16.52 -14.21 15.86
C ARG A 514 -17.36 -13.21 15.07
N PHE A 515 -18.13 -13.73 14.12
CA PHE A 515 -19.00 -12.94 13.24
C PHE A 515 -20.11 -12.15 13.98
N SER A 516 -20.56 -12.63 15.15
CA SER A 516 -21.79 -12.18 15.84
C SER A 516 -21.85 -10.71 16.27
N HIS A 517 -20.69 -10.05 16.43
CA HIS A 517 -20.62 -8.67 16.92
C HIS A 517 -20.00 -7.70 15.92
N GLU A 518 -19.19 -8.20 14.99
CA GLU A 518 -18.34 -7.37 14.12
C GLU A 518 -18.73 -7.49 12.64
N GLY A 519 -19.57 -8.48 12.26
CA GLY A 519 -19.89 -8.77 10.87
C GLY A 519 -18.67 -9.29 10.10
N SER A 520 -18.79 -9.43 8.78
CA SER A 520 -17.73 -9.94 7.89
C SER A 520 -17.18 -8.83 7.00
N GLN A 521 -15.87 -8.87 6.70
CA GLN A 521 -15.28 -7.98 5.69
C GLN A 521 -15.85 -8.28 4.30
N LEU A 522 -16.42 -9.45 4.05
CA LEU A 522 -16.91 -9.83 2.72
C LEU A 522 -18.35 -9.36 2.45
N SER A 523 -19.15 -9.23 3.51
CA SER A 523 -20.61 -9.01 3.43
C SER A 523 -21.02 -7.78 2.62
N SER A 524 -20.24 -6.70 2.68
CA SER A 524 -20.51 -5.44 1.97
C SER A 524 -20.21 -5.52 0.46
N TYR A 525 -19.52 -6.56 -0.02
CA TYR A 525 -18.95 -6.60 -1.37
C TYR A 525 -19.46 -7.75 -2.24
N LEU A 526 -20.64 -8.31 -1.94
CA LEU A 526 -21.23 -9.42 -2.69
C LEU A 526 -21.17 -9.20 -4.22
N SER A 527 -21.62 -8.05 -4.72
CA SER A 527 -21.64 -7.73 -6.15
C SER A 527 -20.26 -7.79 -6.82
N HIS A 528 -19.19 -7.54 -6.06
CA HIS A 528 -17.82 -7.50 -6.55
C HIS A 528 -17.08 -8.82 -6.38
N LEU A 529 -17.40 -9.57 -5.31
CA LEU A 529 -16.68 -10.78 -4.92
C LEU A 529 -17.33 -12.07 -5.41
N LYS A 530 -18.62 -12.03 -5.80
CA LYS A 530 -19.39 -13.21 -6.23
C LYS A 530 -18.65 -14.05 -7.29
N GLN A 531 -18.08 -13.41 -8.30
CA GLN A 531 -17.35 -14.10 -9.38
C GLN A 531 -16.14 -14.92 -8.90
N PHE A 532 -15.57 -14.60 -7.74
CA PHE A 532 -14.44 -15.32 -7.15
C PHE A 532 -14.87 -16.35 -6.10
N ILE A 533 -16.00 -16.10 -5.43
CA ILE A 533 -16.50 -16.93 -4.34
C ILE A 533 -17.34 -18.10 -4.86
N GLU A 534 -18.16 -17.92 -5.89
CA GLU A 534 -18.99 -19.00 -6.47
C GLU A 534 -18.16 -20.18 -6.99
N PRO A 535 -17.06 -19.98 -7.74
CA PRO A 535 -16.21 -21.10 -8.19
C PRO A 535 -15.60 -21.87 -7.02
N LEU A 536 -15.13 -21.17 -5.98
CA LEU A 536 -14.60 -21.79 -4.77
C LEU A 536 -15.69 -22.62 -4.06
N ARG A 537 -16.90 -22.08 -3.89
CA ARG A 537 -18.03 -22.79 -3.25
C ARG A 537 -18.36 -24.07 -4.00
N ALA A 538 -18.51 -24.00 -5.32
CA ALA A 538 -18.77 -25.17 -6.15
C ALA A 538 -17.71 -26.26 -5.97
N LYS A 539 -16.43 -25.88 -5.95
CA LYS A 539 -15.32 -26.82 -5.75
C LYS A 539 -15.23 -27.41 -4.35
N ILE A 540 -15.59 -26.65 -3.31
CA ILE A 540 -15.66 -27.19 -1.95
C ILE A 540 -16.76 -28.25 -1.86
N ILE A 541 -17.93 -27.99 -2.46
CA ILE A 541 -19.06 -28.92 -2.44
C ILE A 541 -18.73 -30.20 -3.21
N GLU A 542 -18.15 -30.06 -4.40
CA GLU A 542 -17.82 -31.19 -5.28
C GLU A 542 -16.77 -32.12 -4.68
N GLU A 543 -15.69 -31.57 -4.10
CA GLU A 543 -14.49 -32.36 -3.80
C GLU A 543 -13.98 -32.20 -2.36
N GLY A 544 -14.55 -31.31 -1.56
CA GLY A 544 -13.95 -30.83 -0.32
C GLY A 544 -14.18 -31.71 0.92
N PHE A 545 -15.31 -32.42 1.00
CA PHE A 545 -15.72 -33.12 2.23
C PHE A 545 -15.35 -34.61 2.28
N GLU A 546 -15.16 -35.25 1.14
CA GLU A 546 -14.75 -36.66 1.02
C GLU A 546 -13.25 -36.89 1.29
N LYS A 547 -12.46 -35.82 1.46
CA LYS A 547 -11.01 -35.87 1.60
C LYS A 547 -10.56 -36.06 3.07
N HIS A 548 -9.24 -36.03 3.25
CA HIS A 548 -8.58 -36.13 4.55
C HIS A 548 -9.15 -35.13 5.59
N PRO A 549 -9.22 -35.48 6.89
CA PRO A 549 -9.79 -34.63 7.95
C PRO A 549 -9.35 -33.15 7.93
N THR A 550 -8.05 -32.89 7.73
CA THR A 550 -7.51 -31.51 7.60
C THR A 550 -8.15 -30.71 6.45
N ILE A 551 -8.33 -31.35 5.28
CA ILE A 551 -9.00 -30.72 4.13
C ILE A 551 -10.48 -30.53 4.43
N ARG A 552 -11.14 -31.51 5.06
CA ARG A 552 -12.54 -31.37 5.46
C ARG A 552 -12.78 -30.17 6.39
N VAL A 553 -11.90 -29.98 7.37
CA VAL A 553 -11.95 -28.81 8.27
C VAL A 553 -11.72 -27.50 7.51
N LEU A 554 -10.77 -27.47 6.57
CA LEU A 554 -10.55 -26.31 5.70
C LEU A 554 -11.79 -26.01 4.84
N SER A 555 -12.31 -27.01 4.13
CA SER A 555 -13.52 -26.94 3.31
C SER A 555 -14.70 -26.37 4.09
N PHE A 556 -14.95 -26.89 5.29
CA PHE A 556 -16.00 -26.40 6.17
C PHE A 556 -15.81 -24.92 6.52
N ASN A 557 -14.61 -24.51 6.96
CA ASN A 557 -14.36 -23.12 7.35
C ASN A 557 -14.40 -22.15 6.15
N LEU A 558 -13.92 -22.57 4.98
CA LEU A 558 -13.99 -21.77 3.76
C LEU A 558 -15.44 -21.62 3.29
N LEU A 559 -16.23 -22.70 3.27
CA LEU A 559 -17.64 -22.65 2.89
C LEU A 559 -18.45 -21.77 3.86
N LEU A 560 -18.19 -21.91 5.17
CA LEU A 560 -18.75 -21.04 6.20
C LEU A 560 -18.37 -19.57 5.99
N THR A 561 -17.12 -19.29 5.60
CA THR A 561 -16.67 -17.94 5.26
C THR A 561 -17.39 -17.40 4.02
N CYS A 562 -17.55 -18.21 2.98
CA CYS A 562 -18.29 -17.85 1.77
C CYS A 562 -19.74 -17.47 2.07
N GLN A 563 -20.39 -18.15 3.03
CA GLN A 563 -21.74 -17.83 3.50
C GLN A 563 -21.85 -16.42 4.11
N THR A 564 -20.76 -15.84 4.64
CA THR A 564 -20.77 -14.45 5.13
C THR A 564 -20.80 -13.39 4.02
N CYS A 565 -20.55 -13.81 2.77
CA CYS A 565 -20.59 -12.93 1.58
C CYS A 565 -21.82 -13.21 0.73
N SER A 566 -22.03 -14.48 0.36
CA SER A 566 -23.08 -14.94 -0.54
C SER A 566 -23.86 -16.07 0.12
N PRO A 567 -24.94 -15.75 0.87
CA PRO A 567 -25.71 -16.74 1.62
C PRO A 567 -26.45 -17.70 0.69
N SER A 568 -26.54 -18.97 1.06
CA SER A 568 -27.22 -20.01 0.30
C SER A 568 -27.74 -21.09 1.23
N GLN A 569 -29.02 -21.41 1.09
CA GLN A 569 -29.66 -22.49 1.85
C GLN A 569 -28.98 -23.82 1.60
N ALA A 570 -28.76 -24.18 0.33
CA ALA A 570 -28.17 -25.46 -0.05
C ALA A 570 -26.76 -25.64 0.54
N ASP A 571 -25.98 -24.57 0.59
CA ASP A 571 -24.65 -24.59 1.20
C ASP A 571 -24.72 -24.72 2.72
N PHE A 572 -25.73 -24.10 3.33
CA PHE A 572 -25.98 -24.23 4.75
C PHE A 572 -26.34 -25.66 5.12
N ASP A 573 -27.19 -26.32 4.31
CA ASP A 573 -27.53 -27.73 4.48
C ASP A 573 -26.29 -28.64 4.34
N ILE A 574 -25.39 -28.34 3.39
CA ILE A 574 -24.13 -29.09 3.23
C ILE A 574 -23.18 -28.88 4.43
N LEU A 575 -23.02 -27.64 4.90
CA LEU A 575 -22.26 -27.34 6.12
C LEU A 575 -22.84 -28.15 7.28
N PHE A 576 -24.15 -28.14 7.42
CA PHE A 576 -24.87 -28.84 8.47
C PHE A 576 -24.61 -30.34 8.44
N GLU A 577 -24.87 -31.01 7.32
CA GLU A 577 -24.65 -32.45 7.14
C GLU A 577 -23.22 -32.87 7.49
N ASN A 578 -22.24 -32.04 7.14
CA ASN A 578 -20.83 -32.33 7.37
C ASN A 578 -20.32 -31.93 8.76
N CYS A 579 -21.11 -31.17 9.53
CA CYS A 579 -20.71 -30.62 10.82
C CYS A 579 -20.22 -31.70 11.81
N PRO A 580 -20.90 -32.85 12.02
CA PRO A 580 -20.45 -33.87 12.98
C PRO A 580 -19.05 -34.40 12.64
N SER A 581 -18.86 -34.76 11.37
CA SER A 581 -17.61 -35.31 10.87
C SER A 581 -16.43 -34.33 10.96
N VAL A 582 -16.70 -33.02 10.93
CA VAL A 582 -15.73 -31.94 11.11
C VAL A 582 -15.39 -31.77 12.59
N LEU A 583 -16.38 -31.84 13.48
CA LEU A 583 -16.13 -31.76 14.93
C LEU A 583 -15.26 -32.92 15.42
N ASP A 584 -15.45 -34.12 14.88
CA ASP A 584 -14.60 -35.29 15.15
C ASP A 584 -13.15 -35.08 14.69
N ALA A 585 -12.96 -34.38 13.57
CA ALA A 585 -11.64 -34.07 13.02
C ALA A 585 -10.89 -32.99 13.83
N VAL A 586 -11.59 -32.20 14.64
CA VAL A 586 -11.02 -31.08 15.41
C VAL A 586 -10.74 -31.55 16.84
N PRO A 587 -9.47 -31.76 17.25
CA PRO A 587 -9.19 -32.35 18.56
C PRO A 587 -9.53 -31.42 19.73
N LYS A 588 -9.42 -30.10 19.54
CA LYS A 588 -9.59 -29.11 20.62
C LYS A 588 -11.05 -28.70 20.80
N GLU A 589 -11.56 -28.86 22.02
CA GLU A 589 -12.92 -28.50 22.40
C GLU A 589 -13.23 -27.01 22.17
N SER A 590 -12.32 -26.10 22.52
CA SER A 590 -12.50 -24.66 22.30
C SER A 590 -12.67 -24.31 20.82
N SER A 591 -11.97 -25.02 19.93
CA SER A 591 -12.13 -24.86 18.48
C SER A 591 -13.46 -25.43 17.98
N ARG A 592 -13.91 -26.58 18.52
CA ARG A 592 -15.24 -27.14 18.23
C ARG A 592 -16.37 -26.17 18.63
N ARG A 593 -16.30 -25.61 19.84
CA ARG A 593 -17.24 -24.58 20.32
C ARG A 593 -17.26 -23.36 19.43
N HIS A 594 -16.09 -22.91 18.97
CA HIS A 594 -15.98 -21.77 18.06
C HIS A 594 -16.66 -22.03 16.71
N LEU A 595 -16.48 -23.21 16.11
CA LEU A 595 -17.14 -23.59 14.85
C LEU A 595 -18.67 -23.59 14.99
N LEU A 596 -19.19 -24.21 16.05
CA LEU A 596 -20.63 -24.26 16.32
C LEU A 596 -21.23 -22.88 16.52
N PHE A 597 -20.52 -22.01 17.25
CA PHE A 597 -20.98 -20.64 17.44
C PHE A 597 -21.02 -19.84 16.12
N ASN A 598 -20.01 -19.99 15.26
CA ASN A 598 -20.03 -19.32 13.96
C ASN A 598 -21.18 -19.84 13.07
N LEU A 599 -21.43 -21.14 13.06
CA LEU A 599 -22.56 -21.75 12.34
C LEU A 599 -23.91 -21.24 12.89
N GLN A 600 -24.07 -21.22 14.21
CA GLN A 600 -25.24 -20.64 14.91
C GLN A 600 -25.46 -19.17 14.55
N THR A 601 -24.39 -18.40 14.49
CA THR A 601 -24.50 -16.96 14.20
C THR A 601 -24.94 -16.73 12.76
N ILE A 602 -24.38 -17.49 11.82
CA ILE A 602 -24.75 -17.40 10.40
C ILE A 602 -26.21 -17.80 10.19
N SER A 603 -26.70 -18.87 10.83
CA SER A 603 -28.11 -19.25 10.72
C SER A 603 -29.05 -18.19 11.29
N ALA A 604 -28.70 -17.61 12.43
CA ALA A 604 -29.48 -16.55 13.06
C ALA A 604 -29.49 -15.26 12.25
N PHE A 605 -28.34 -14.88 11.70
CA PHE A 605 -28.19 -13.65 10.91
C PHE A 605 -28.99 -13.70 9.61
N TYR A 606 -29.04 -14.84 8.93
CA TYR A 606 -29.77 -14.98 7.68
C TYR A 606 -31.23 -15.39 7.83
N ALA A 607 -31.75 -15.47 9.06
CA ALA A 607 -33.12 -15.89 9.37
C ALA A 607 -33.56 -17.14 8.60
N ILE A 608 -32.63 -18.09 8.43
CA ILE A 608 -32.86 -19.29 7.64
C ILE A 608 -33.82 -20.20 8.43
N GLU A 609 -35.08 -20.29 8.02
CA GLU A 609 -36.05 -21.24 8.60
C GLU A 609 -35.91 -22.63 7.94
N PRO A 610 -36.09 -23.74 8.69
CA PRO A 610 -36.41 -23.83 10.12
C PRO A 610 -35.19 -23.72 11.06
N TRP A 611 -33.99 -23.62 10.49
CA TRP A 611 -32.74 -23.74 11.24
C TRP A 611 -32.57 -22.70 12.34
N ASN A 612 -32.90 -21.43 12.10
CA ASN A 612 -32.76 -20.35 13.07
C ASN A 612 -33.51 -20.66 14.38
N ALA A 613 -34.73 -21.18 14.29
CA ALA A 613 -35.58 -21.49 15.45
C ALA A 613 -35.03 -22.65 16.30
N LEU A 614 -34.38 -23.63 15.67
CA LEU A 614 -33.89 -24.86 16.31
C LEU A 614 -32.42 -24.78 16.73
N ALA A 615 -31.60 -24.12 15.92
CA ALA A 615 -30.15 -24.07 16.05
C ALA A 615 -29.71 -23.27 17.28
N LYS A 616 -30.34 -22.12 17.54
CA LYS A 616 -29.86 -21.20 18.58
C LYS A 616 -29.89 -21.80 19.99
N PRO A 617 -31.03 -22.33 20.49
CA PRO A 617 -31.09 -22.86 21.85
C PRO A 617 -30.19 -24.09 22.04
N LEU A 618 -30.07 -24.92 21.02
CA LEU A 618 -29.28 -26.13 21.11
C LEU A 618 -27.78 -25.85 20.97
N PHE A 619 -27.34 -25.02 20.02
CA PHE A 619 -25.92 -24.67 19.94
C PHE A 619 -25.42 -24.01 21.24
N GLU A 620 -26.26 -23.22 21.90
CA GLU A 620 -26.01 -22.70 23.27
C GLU A 620 -25.90 -23.83 24.32
N PHE A 621 -26.82 -24.80 24.29
CA PHE A 621 -26.77 -25.97 25.18
C PHE A 621 -25.49 -26.81 24.95
N LEU A 622 -25.20 -27.14 23.70
CA LEU A 622 -24.08 -27.98 23.28
C LEU A 622 -22.74 -27.38 23.67
N GLN A 623 -22.59 -26.05 23.56
CA GLN A 623 -21.36 -25.36 23.96
C GLN A 623 -20.96 -25.61 25.42
N ASN A 624 -21.89 -26.05 26.27
CA ASN A 624 -21.67 -26.22 27.71
C ASN A 624 -21.64 -27.70 28.16
N GLN A 625 -21.70 -28.67 27.25
CA GLN A 625 -21.83 -30.10 27.59
C GLN A 625 -20.59 -30.92 27.20
N ASP A 626 -20.30 -31.95 28.00
CA ASP A 626 -19.34 -32.99 27.63
C ASP A 626 -19.93 -33.88 26.54
N GLY A 627 -19.11 -34.31 25.57
CA GLY A 627 -19.55 -35.18 24.48
C GLY A 627 -20.23 -34.48 23.30
N MET A 628 -19.99 -33.16 23.12
CA MET A 628 -20.63 -32.25 22.14
C MET A 628 -20.97 -32.86 20.77
N HIS A 629 -20.08 -33.69 20.22
CA HIS A 629 -20.28 -34.32 18.92
C HIS A 629 -21.53 -35.22 18.86
N ALA A 630 -21.71 -36.09 19.85
CA ALA A 630 -22.83 -37.03 19.86
C ALA A 630 -24.17 -36.29 19.96
N GLN A 631 -24.23 -35.21 20.74
CA GLN A 631 -25.44 -34.41 20.89
C GLN A 631 -25.74 -33.56 19.64
N VAL A 632 -24.72 -33.01 18.97
CA VAL A 632 -24.89 -32.36 17.65
C VAL A 632 -25.45 -33.37 16.65
N LYS A 633 -24.85 -34.56 16.55
CA LYS A 633 -25.29 -35.60 15.62
C LYS A 633 -26.75 -36.00 15.88
N ASN A 634 -27.11 -36.31 17.13
CA ASN A 634 -28.48 -36.68 17.49
C ASN A 634 -29.51 -35.60 17.12
N TRP A 635 -29.11 -34.33 17.20
CA TRP A 635 -29.98 -33.24 16.78
C TRP A 635 -30.12 -33.11 15.26
N ILE A 636 -29.03 -33.31 14.52
CA ILE A 636 -29.08 -33.36 13.06
C ILE A 636 -30.05 -34.45 12.62
N ASP A 637 -29.91 -35.64 13.20
CA ASP A 637 -30.79 -36.78 12.92
C ASP A 637 -32.26 -36.41 13.24
N ALA A 638 -32.54 -35.79 14.39
CA ALA A 638 -33.88 -35.32 14.75
C ALA A 638 -34.43 -34.21 13.82
N CYS A 639 -33.57 -33.32 13.33
CA CYS A 639 -33.98 -32.27 12.39
C CYS A 639 -34.25 -32.79 10.99
N ILE A 640 -33.60 -33.88 10.57
CA ILE A 640 -33.92 -34.57 9.32
C ILE A 640 -35.25 -35.35 9.44
N GLU A 641 -35.58 -35.83 10.65
CA GLU A 641 -36.84 -36.54 10.92
C GLU A 641 -38.06 -35.60 10.98
N LEU A 642 -37.92 -34.36 11.46
CA LEU A 642 -38.99 -33.34 11.53
C LEU A 642 -39.69 -33.03 10.19
N PRO A 643 -38.99 -32.84 9.04
CA PRO A 643 -39.64 -32.60 7.75
C PRO A 643 -40.41 -33.81 7.18
N GLN A 644 -40.25 -35.03 7.71
CA GLN A 644 -41.09 -36.17 7.30
C GLN A 644 -42.43 -36.24 8.04
N ALA A 645 -42.56 -35.56 9.19
CA ALA A 645 -43.80 -35.54 9.97
C ALA A 645 -44.81 -34.49 9.45
N GLU A 646 -44.35 -33.34 8.95
CA GLU A 646 -45.22 -32.26 8.44
C GLU A 646 -45.71 -32.47 7.00
N LEU A 647 -45.19 -33.47 6.26
CA LEU A 647 -45.71 -33.89 4.96
C LEU A 647 -46.81 -34.97 5.06
N LYS A 648 -47.14 -35.41 6.28
CA LYS A 648 -48.21 -36.39 6.56
C LYS A 648 -49.35 -35.82 7.43
N SER A 649 -49.40 -34.51 7.66
CA SER A 649 -50.50 -33.84 8.40
C SER A 649 -51.37 -33.00 7.48
#